data_AF-A0A1J4UIW2-F1
#
_entry.id   AF-A0A1J4UIW2-F1
#
_cell.length_a   1.000
_cell.length_b   1.000
_cell.length_c   1.000
_cell.angle_alpha   90.00
_cell.angle_beta   90.00
_cell.angle_gamma   90.00
#
_symmetry.space_group_name_H-M   'P 1'
#
loop_
_entity.id
_entity.type
_entity.pdbx_description
1 polymer ?
#
loop_
_entity_poly.entity_id
_entity_poly.type
_entity_poly.pdbx_seq_one_letter_code
_entity_poly.pdbx_strand_id
1 'polypeptide(L)'
;MKTKTLLFLFIFLCLGSIEKISNAQTFSNELEEKIKQSPQGDFIRAVVKLKGRLDINELKLATSGKVNTQRREIVKKRMKDFSNQSQTNLLTYLSTIKANGDLRSIKSLAITNKIVIEANKSGLDKLRYRSDIEYIYIEHPQMVLCANTWSVEKINAHLSWSSFGVDGTGVKIGVLDSGTDYNHTDLHLNIWNNLGEDADGDGHTLELNGGGQWVLDPGDIDTVDNDGNGYDDDLVGWNFAYDNNNPMDNYGHGTHVTGIAAGDGSAGTQTGVAPGAIIISLKVTENGQILQAVLEEAITYAIENNLNVINLSLGWVYNLMYTPGSIYDPRADLRLACETAIAAGMVVCVAAGNDGEYANQLDWRYGTPIDYRIPHNVRTPGDVPSVITVGATDASDVISYLSSNGPTTWSDVPEYGDYPYPSGLMKPDVSAPGEGVTSTKRGGGYEVRTGTSMATPAVSGSVALLLQTNPLLTSPQIKYILEMSAIDLGASGKDGLYGSGRIDVNKAVKYALEHYGGKIIQNLTIPSSETWTFSPGVTVTIQSGASIIVNGILIANGTSTSKVTFDFISPNSTTQNGIKFISGSNGTINNAIIRNGYYGVSVTGNPTGAINITNSAISNSSYAIYINGNTSSNVNITGCDIGTSSGGINLNSAVANIDGCTIHNITTYGGGAVTFNNSGGTIKNCSIQNNSGSANGISILNNSSPYVFQNTIANNTLNGVYVYHASPSLQSNVISTTGYAHAAVSNNSYSYTLFGKTSYPFDGYNTISNSFYGIYVSDHSIIQAGYTDIARYNRIINNSYRNTYVIGYSTLYAKNDWWGAYQPDTTKFYKETGSYFYYLPYLTEDPSGSQNIVSSRGLIAEANVAATTVSYSPEEELLLKAKELQEKNQTNEAIGIYKELINTYEEKSISEIALVELSNIYRQTKDKNEKDYLGNLKLSKNNKKRLYPIALELLSHINKEEGNLSEALTDCETLIKEFPSTEHEKNALMNKFFLYYDSKDISSAKTVVERLTNSFSESPEIAAAINLLEMEELGKEYFPPKVNTEDNLKKDTLTENYEINNYPNPFNPVTTITYQLPKSGSVMLKIFDILGNEVKTLVNEQKETGRYTVQFDASSLASGMYVYQLRVNDYIAVKKMMLVK
;
A
#
# COMPACT_ATOMS: atom_id res chain seq x y z
N MET A 1 -65.38 22.24 1.91
CA MET A 1 -66.39 22.18 3.00
C MET A 1 -65.90 23.05 4.17
N LYS A 2 -66.73 23.37 5.17
CA LYS A 2 -66.51 24.48 6.15
C LYS A 2 -65.28 24.34 7.08
N THR A 3 -64.95 25.47 7.74
CA THR A 3 -64.18 25.73 9.00
C THR A 3 -62.82 26.43 8.81
N LYS A 4 -62.30 27.27 9.75
CA LYS A 4 -62.78 27.76 11.09
C LYS A 4 -62.16 29.15 11.38
N THR A 5 -62.79 29.97 12.23
CA THR A 5 -62.34 31.35 12.56
C THR A 5 -61.61 31.41 13.91
N LEU A 6 -60.33 31.84 14.02
CA LEU A 6 -59.62 32.12 15.31
C LEU A 6 -58.22 32.84 15.20
N LEU A 7 -58.06 34.03 15.81
CA LEU A 7 -56.88 34.73 16.45
C LEU A 7 -55.49 35.07 15.78
N PHE A 8 -55.10 36.38 15.86
CA PHE A 8 -53.77 37.09 16.13
C PHE A 8 -52.47 37.12 15.22
N LEU A 9 -51.79 38.32 15.20
CA LEU A 9 -50.32 38.72 15.03
C LEU A 9 -49.60 39.17 13.67
N PHE A 10 -48.90 40.35 13.70
CA PHE A 10 -47.60 40.85 13.07
C PHE A 10 -47.27 41.17 11.52
N ILE A 11 -46.85 42.44 11.19
CA ILE A 11 -45.71 42.96 10.27
C ILE A 11 -45.77 42.85 8.67
N PHE A 12 -45.09 43.57 7.69
CA PHE A 12 -43.91 44.52 7.55
C PHE A 12 -43.96 45.76 6.52
N LEU A 13 -43.07 45.92 5.47
CA LEU A 13 -42.58 47.25 4.88
C LEU A 13 -42.09 47.35 3.35
N CYS A 14 -42.13 48.57 2.73
CA CYS A 14 -41.20 49.27 1.75
C CYS A 14 -41.38 49.43 0.18
N LEU A 15 -40.59 50.37 -0.44
CA LEU A 15 -40.81 51.24 -1.65
C LEU A 15 -39.83 51.08 -2.88
N GLY A 16 -40.09 51.76 -4.03
CA GLY A 16 -39.07 52.09 -5.07
C GLY A 16 -39.55 52.73 -6.41
N SER A 17 -38.72 53.59 -7.07
CA SER A 17 -38.96 54.26 -8.39
C SER A 17 -37.67 54.34 -9.25
N ILE A 18 -37.72 54.88 -10.49
CA ILE A 18 -36.67 54.75 -11.55
C ILE A 18 -36.21 56.11 -12.14
N GLU A 19 -34.94 56.21 -12.55
CA GLU A 19 -34.43 57.19 -13.54
C GLU A 19 -33.33 56.53 -14.43
N LYS A 20 -32.88 57.15 -15.54
CA LYS A 20 -32.18 56.44 -16.65
C LYS A 20 -31.13 57.28 -17.41
N ILE A 21 -29.90 56.75 -17.58
CA ILE A 21 -28.83 57.27 -18.48
C ILE A 21 -28.21 56.07 -19.27
N SER A 22 -27.46 56.36 -20.34
CA SER A 22 -27.10 55.46 -21.45
C SER A 22 -26.45 54.11 -21.10
N ASN A 23 -27.21 53.04 -21.36
CA ASN A 23 -26.82 51.80 -22.03
C ASN A 23 -25.36 51.29 -21.83
N ALA A 24 -25.07 50.75 -20.65
CA ALA A 24 -24.38 49.46 -20.62
C ALA A 24 -25.48 48.38 -20.65
N GLN A 25 -25.32 47.34 -21.47
CA GLN A 25 -26.32 46.27 -21.55
C GLN A 25 -26.16 45.36 -20.33
N THR A 26 -26.96 45.61 -19.29
CA THR A 26 -26.80 44.98 -17.97
C THR A 26 -27.21 43.50 -17.93
N PHE A 27 -27.48 42.87 -19.08
CA PHE A 27 -27.82 41.44 -19.21
C PHE A 27 -26.79 40.76 -20.12
N SER A 28 -26.52 39.47 -19.90
CA SER A 28 -25.83 38.64 -20.90
C SER A 28 -26.68 38.39 -22.12
N ASN A 29 -26.03 38.12 -23.25
CA ASN A 29 -26.71 37.79 -24.50
C ASN A 29 -27.57 36.53 -24.34
N GLU A 30 -27.14 35.51 -23.59
CA GLU A 30 -27.98 34.33 -23.36
C GLU A 30 -29.18 34.65 -22.46
N LEU A 31 -29.03 35.52 -21.45
CA LEU A 31 -30.15 35.97 -20.62
C LEU A 31 -31.14 36.84 -21.44
N GLU A 32 -30.63 37.73 -22.28
CA GLU A 32 -31.40 38.50 -23.27
C GLU A 32 -32.25 37.57 -24.15
N GLU A 33 -31.66 36.51 -24.69
CA GLU A 33 -32.36 35.53 -25.52
C GLU A 33 -33.31 34.65 -24.73
N LYS A 34 -32.94 34.19 -23.54
CA LYS A 34 -33.85 33.44 -22.66
C LYS A 34 -35.07 34.28 -22.31
N ILE A 35 -34.89 35.57 -22.04
CA ILE A 35 -35.97 36.53 -21.83
C ILE A 35 -36.80 36.73 -23.10
N LYS A 36 -36.20 36.78 -24.30
CA LYS A 36 -36.95 36.88 -25.58
C LYS A 36 -37.81 35.63 -25.81
N GLN A 37 -37.27 34.44 -25.56
CA GLN A 37 -37.89 33.13 -25.80
C GLN A 37 -38.93 32.73 -24.74
N SER A 38 -38.75 33.11 -23.46
CA SER A 38 -39.64 32.70 -22.38
C SER A 38 -41.01 33.42 -22.38
N PRO A 39 -42.13 32.69 -22.17
CA PRO A 39 -43.43 33.25 -21.85
C PRO A 39 -43.42 34.28 -20.70
N GLN A 40 -44.32 35.25 -20.76
CA GLN A 40 -44.27 36.44 -19.91
C GLN A 40 -44.47 36.18 -18.40
N GLY A 41 -44.98 35.01 -18.02
CA GLY A 41 -45.14 34.57 -16.62
C GLY A 41 -44.03 33.63 -16.11
N ASP A 42 -43.10 33.21 -16.96
CA ASP A 42 -42.04 32.25 -16.59
C ASP A 42 -40.89 32.94 -15.89
N PHE A 43 -40.28 32.23 -14.92
CA PHE A 43 -39.22 32.75 -14.05
C PHE A 43 -37.89 32.15 -14.45
N ILE A 44 -36.97 33.02 -14.88
CA ILE A 44 -35.61 32.65 -15.26
C ILE A 44 -34.71 32.84 -14.04
N ARG A 45 -33.88 31.83 -13.76
CA ARG A 45 -32.87 31.88 -12.71
C ARG A 45 -31.63 32.59 -13.23
N ALA A 46 -31.29 33.72 -12.62
CA ALA A 46 -30.23 34.62 -13.09
C ALA A 46 -29.35 35.10 -11.94
N VAL A 47 -28.11 35.50 -12.24
CA VAL A 47 -27.11 35.95 -11.28
C VAL A 47 -26.77 37.41 -11.53
N VAL A 48 -27.14 38.26 -10.57
CA VAL A 48 -26.90 39.70 -10.61
C VAL A 48 -25.54 40.02 -9.99
N LYS A 49 -24.57 40.42 -10.79
CA LYS A 49 -23.27 40.95 -10.33
C LYS A 49 -23.42 42.45 -10.07
N LEU A 50 -23.10 42.92 -8.87
CA LEU A 50 -23.12 44.34 -8.52
C LEU A 50 -21.76 44.99 -8.76
N LYS A 51 -21.76 46.30 -9.02
CA LYS A 51 -20.52 47.03 -9.29
C LYS A 51 -19.58 47.06 -8.09
N GLY A 52 -18.29 46.94 -8.39
CA GLY A 52 -17.21 47.03 -7.41
C GLY A 52 -16.85 45.70 -6.76
N ARG A 53 -15.59 45.59 -6.33
CA ARG A 53 -14.99 44.39 -5.72
C ARG A 53 -14.36 44.71 -4.37
N LEU A 54 -14.32 43.72 -3.50
CA LEU A 54 -13.66 43.80 -2.20
C LEU A 54 -12.14 43.92 -2.39
N ASP A 55 -11.49 44.90 -1.75
CA ASP A 55 -10.06 45.13 -1.93
C ASP A 55 -9.21 44.04 -1.25
N ILE A 56 -8.64 43.17 -2.08
CA ILE A 56 -7.78 42.06 -1.65
C ILE A 56 -6.46 42.56 -1.05
N ASN A 57 -5.95 43.72 -1.46
CA ASN A 57 -4.73 44.30 -0.92
C ASN A 57 -4.98 45.00 0.42
N GLU A 58 -6.12 45.67 0.59
CA GLU A 58 -6.56 46.15 1.92
C GLU A 58 -6.74 44.96 2.88
N LEU A 59 -7.36 43.86 2.44
CA LEU A 59 -7.48 42.63 3.23
C LEU A 59 -6.11 42.02 3.58
N LYS A 60 -5.17 41.97 2.63
CA LYS A 60 -3.81 41.48 2.87
C LYS A 60 -3.09 42.33 3.92
N LEU A 61 -3.18 43.66 3.84
CA LEU A 61 -2.65 44.57 4.87
C LEU A 61 -3.35 44.38 6.23
N ALA A 62 -4.68 44.45 6.27
CA ALA A 62 -5.46 44.39 7.50
C ALA A 62 -5.34 43.05 8.25
N THR A 63 -5.04 41.97 7.52
CA THR A 63 -4.75 40.65 8.11
C THR A 63 -3.26 40.37 8.34
N SER A 64 -2.36 41.25 7.89
CA SER A 64 -0.92 41.10 8.09
C SER A 64 -0.56 41.15 9.58
N GLY A 65 0.36 40.27 10.00
CA GLY A 65 0.77 40.11 11.39
C GLY A 65 -0.35 39.68 12.37
N LYS A 66 -1.52 39.21 11.89
CA LYS A 66 -2.61 38.73 12.75
C LYS A 66 -2.69 37.20 12.76
N VAL A 67 -3.10 36.62 13.89
CA VAL A 67 -3.33 35.16 14.02
C VAL A 67 -4.61 34.72 13.30
N ASN A 68 -4.66 33.47 12.83
CA ASN A 68 -5.68 32.98 11.90
C ASN A 68 -7.14 33.24 12.32
N THR A 69 -7.48 33.15 13.60
CA THR A 69 -8.83 33.47 14.10
C THR A 69 -9.16 34.96 13.90
N GLN A 70 -8.23 35.85 14.23
CA GLN A 70 -8.39 37.30 13.99
C GLN A 70 -8.40 37.63 12.50
N ARG A 71 -7.56 36.98 11.67
CA ARG A 71 -7.60 37.13 10.21
C ARG A 71 -8.99 36.78 9.67
N ARG A 72 -9.56 35.66 10.11
CA ARG A 72 -10.89 35.19 9.71
C ARG A 72 -12.00 36.16 10.12
N GLU A 73 -12.00 36.69 11.35
CA GLU A 73 -13.02 37.68 11.75
C GLU A 73 -12.85 39.04 11.07
N ILE A 74 -11.61 39.49 10.79
CA ILE A 74 -11.36 40.70 9.99
C ILE A 74 -11.89 40.52 8.57
N VAL A 75 -11.59 39.39 7.92
CA VAL A 75 -12.08 39.06 6.57
C VAL A 75 -13.60 38.94 6.54
N LYS A 76 -14.21 38.14 7.44
CA LYS A 76 -15.67 38.04 7.56
C LYS A 76 -16.33 39.39 7.77
N LYS A 77 -15.79 40.22 8.67
CA LYS A 77 -16.33 41.56 8.93
C LYS A 77 -16.24 42.43 7.68
N ARG A 78 -15.07 42.54 7.03
CA ARG A 78 -14.93 43.37 5.83
C ARG A 78 -15.77 42.87 4.66
N MET A 79 -15.89 41.56 4.46
CA MET A 79 -16.82 40.98 3.48
C MET A 79 -18.28 41.34 3.78
N LYS A 80 -18.70 41.29 5.05
CA LYS A 80 -20.07 41.61 5.47
C LYS A 80 -20.35 43.12 5.40
N ASP A 81 -19.42 43.96 5.85
CA ASP A 81 -19.54 45.42 5.80
C ASP A 81 -19.61 45.90 4.34
N PHE A 82 -18.72 45.39 3.48
CA PHE A 82 -18.75 45.63 2.03
C PHE A 82 -20.06 45.15 1.40
N SER A 83 -20.48 43.90 1.66
CA SER A 83 -21.71 43.35 1.10
C SER A 83 -22.98 44.06 1.61
N ASN A 84 -22.97 44.62 2.82
CA ASN A 84 -24.05 45.48 3.27
C ASN A 84 -24.04 46.81 2.47
N GLN A 85 -22.87 47.43 2.32
CA GLN A 85 -22.73 48.71 1.62
C GLN A 85 -23.07 48.60 0.12
N SER A 86 -22.67 47.52 -0.55
CA SER A 86 -22.95 47.31 -1.98
C SER A 86 -24.34 46.73 -2.24
N GLN A 87 -24.78 45.72 -1.47
CA GLN A 87 -25.96 44.93 -1.83
C GLN A 87 -27.27 45.38 -1.16
N THR A 88 -27.25 46.07 -0.01
CA THR A 88 -28.50 46.33 0.75
C THR A 88 -29.53 47.12 -0.08
N ASN A 89 -29.13 48.13 -0.85
CA ASN A 89 -30.05 48.91 -1.69
C ASN A 89 -30.78 48.03 -2.72
N LEU A 90 -30.05 47.10 -3.34
CA LEU A 90 -30.60 46.18 -4.33
C LEU A 90 -31.41 45.05 -3.68
N LEU A 91 -30.94 44.47 -2.57
CA LEU A 91 -31.68 43.45 -1.82
C LEU A 91 -33.03 43.96 -1.29
N THR A 92 -33.09 45.21 -0.84
CA THR A 92 -34.37 45.87 -0.48
C THR A 92 -35.28 46.00 -1.70
N TYR A 93 -34.77 46.49 -2.83
CA TYR A 93 -35.55 46.67 -4.06
C TYR A 93 -36.07 45.33 -4.63
N LEU A 94 -35.22 44.31 -4.68
CA LEU A 94 -35.58 42.95 -5.06
C LEU A 94 -36.67 42.37 -4.14
N SER A 95 -36.61 42.66 -2.84
CA SER A 95 -37.65 42.22 -1.88
C SER A 95 -39.01 42.85 -2.17
N THR A 96 -39.06 44.12 -2.59
CA THR A 96 -40.30 44.79 -3.05
C THR A 96 -40.80 44.21 -4.38
N ILE A 97 -39.93 43.92 -5.35
CA ILE A 97 -40.31 43.24 -6.61
C ILE A 97 -40.84 41.83 -6.33
N LYS A 98 -40.27 41.11 -5.35
CA LYS A 98 -40.75 39.80 -4.88
C LYS A 98 -42.14 39.89 -4.23
N ALA A 99 -42.41 40.91 -3.42
CA ALA A 99 -43.74 41.12 -2.84
C ALA A 99 -44.83 41.34 -3.90
N ASN A 100 -44.47 41.93 -5.05
CA ASN A 100 -45.35 42.12 -6.21
C ASN A 100 -45.49 40.88 -7.11
N GLY A 101 -44.87 39.75 -6.76
CA GLY A 101 -44.98 38.48 -7.49
C GLY A 101 -44.02 38.31 -8.67
N ASP A 102 -43.12 39.26 -8.95
CA ASP A 102 -42.19 39.21 -10.09
C ASP A 102 -40.86 38.49 -9.80
N LEU A 103 -40.62 38.09 -8.55
CA LEU A 103 -39.46 37.32 -8.10
C LEU A 103 -39.91 36.15 -7.21
N ARG A 104 -39.35 34.95 -7.41
CA ARG A 104 -39.54 33.77 -6.55
C ARG A 104 -38.45 33.66 -5.48
N SER A 105 -37.18 33.80 -5.85
CA SER A 105 -36.05 33.70 -4.91
C SER A 105 -35.04 34.84 -5.07
N ILE A 106 -34.29 35.09 -3.99
CA ILE A 106 -33.23 36.09 -3.86
C ILE A 106 -32.19 35.50 -2.90
N LYS A 107 -30.91 35.47 -3.27
CA LYS A 107 -29.81 34.90 -2.47
C LYS A 107 -28.53 35.74 -2.65
N SER A 108 -28.17 36.50 -1.63
CA SER A 108 -26.92 37.27 -1.58
C SER A 108 -25.69 36.35 -1.56
N LEU A 109 -24.67 36.71 -2.33
CA LEU A 109 -23.33 36.11 -2.37
C LEU A 109 -22.29 37.21 -2.07
N ALA A 110 -22.04 37.43 -0.79
CA ALA A 110 -21.20 38.51 -0.26
C ALA A 110 -19.73 38.50 -0.75
N ILE A 111 -19.20 37.35 -1.18
CA ILE A 111 -17.77 37.20 -1.53
C ILE A 111 -17.44 37.85 -2.88
N THR A 112 -18.26 37.57 -3.89
CA THR A 112 -18.04 37.94 -5.30
C THR A 112 -18.89 39.16 -5.72
N ASN A 113 -19.52 39.82 -4.75
CA ASN A 113 -20.50 40.89 -4.94
C ASN A 113 -21.68 40.52 -5.87
N LYS A 114 -22.20 39.28 -5.76
CA LYS A 114 -23.33 38.78 -6.57
C LYS A 114 -24.60 38.59 -5.73
N ILE A 115 -25.77 38.57 -6.38
CA ILE A 115 -27.06 38.12 -5.84
C ILE A 115 -27.70 37.19 -6.87
N VAL A 116 -27.97 35.94 -6.51
CA VAL A 116 -28.75 35.03 -7.37
C VAL A 116 -30.24 35.30 -7.18
N ILE A 117 -31.00 35.30 -8.26
CA ILE A 117 -32.45 35.56 -8.28
C ILE A 117 -33.18 34.56 -9.18
N GLU A 118 -34.47 34.40 -8.95
CA GLU A 118 -35.41 33.80 -9.92
C GLU A 118 -36.51 34.82 -10.21
N ALA A 119 -36.44 35.48 -11.35
CA ALA A 119 -37.33 36.58 -11.72
C ALA A 119 -38.07 36.27 -13.02
N ASN A 120 -39.32 36.71 -13.12
CA ASN A 120 -40.00 36.69 -14.41
C ASN A 120 -39.48 37.81 -15.33
N LYS A 121 -39.93 37.83 -16.58
CA LYS A 121 -39.59 38.86 -17.57
C LYS A 121 -39.75 40.30 -17.04
N SER A 122 -40.87 40.59 -16.38
CA SER A 122 -41.16 41.87 -15.70
C SER A 122 -40.18 42.18 -14.56
N GLY A 123 -39.83 41.19 -13.75
CA GLY A 123 -38.86 41.31 -12.66
C GLY A 123 -37.43 41.56 -13.14
N LEU A 124 -37.02 40.91 -14.23
CA LEU A 124 -35.71 41.11 -14.86
C LEU A 124 -35.61 42.49 -15.52
N ASP A 125 -36.61 42.88 -16.31
CA ASP A 125 -36.61 44.18 -17.02
C ASP A 125 -36.50 45.40 -16.07
N LYS A 126 -36.99 45.27 -14.83
CA LYS A 126 -36.84 46.29 -13.77
C LYS A 126 -35.41 46.41 -13.22
N LEU A 127 -34.53 45.46 -13.50
CA LEU A 127 -33.12 45.43 -13.10
C LEU A 127 -32.18 45.86 -14.24
N ARG A 128 -32.61 45.68 -15.50
CA ARG A 128 -31.85 45.89 -16.75
C ARG A 128 -31.17 47.25 -16.91
N TYR A 129 -31.59 48.27 -16.16
CA TYR A 129 -31.07 49.64 -16.23
C TYR A 129 -30.60 50.19 -14.87
N ARG A 130 -30.40 49.32 -13.86
CA ARG A 130 -29.97 49.76 -12.53
C ARG A 130 -28.47 50.06 -12.50
N SER A 131 -28.12 51.28 -12.10
CA SER A 131 -26.74 51.76 -12.07
C SER A 131 -25.82 51.03 -11.08
N ASP A 132 -26.36 50.45 -10.01
CA ASP A 132 -25.63 49.66 -9.00
C ASP A 132 -25.34 48.20 -9.44
N ILE A 133 -25.98 47.74 -10.52
CA ILE A 133 -25.70 46.44 -11.13
C ILE A 133 -24.59 46.58 -12.17
N GLU A 134 -23.65 45.64 -12.20
CA GLU A 134 -22.60 45.52 -13.20
C GLU A 134 -23.11 44.73 -14.42
N TYR A 135 -23.69 43.55 -14.16
CA TYR A 135 -24.15 42.61 -15.19
C TYR A 135 -25.12 41.57 -14.58
N ILE A 136 -25.96 40.94 -15.40
CA ILE A 136 -26.87 39.86 -14.98
C ILE A 136 -26.83 38.75 -16.04
N TYR A 137 -26.60 37.51 -15.64
CA TYR A 137 -26.41 36.38 -16.56
C TYR A 137 -27.14 35.12 -16.04
N ILE A 138 -27.27 34.07 -16.86
CA ILE A 138 -27.83 32.78 -16.43
C ILE A 138 -26.73 31.85 -15.90
N GLU A 139 -27.07 30.99 -14.92
CA GLU A 139 -26.13 29.98 -14.39
C GLU A 139 -26.39 28.64 -15.09
N HIS A 140 -25.37 28.07 -15.72
CA HIS A 140 -25.42 26.77 -16.40
C HIS A 140 -25.06 25.64 -15.42
N PRO A 141 -25.71 24.45 -15.48
CA PRO A 141 -25.30 23.28 -14.72
C PRO A 141 -24.07 22.61 -15.34
N GLN A 142 -23.27 21.89 -14.53
CA GLN A 142 -22.14 21.08 -15.01
C GLN A 142 -22.42 19.58 -14.88
N MET A 143 -21.84 18.83 -15.82
CA MET A 143 -21.78 17.36 -15.96
C MET A 143 -23.13 16.61 -16.01
N VAL A 144 -23.29 15.85 -17.09
CA VAL A 144 -24.40 14.90 -17.34
C VAL A 144 -23.77 13.53 -17.61
N LEU A 145 -24.38 12.45 -17.11
CA LEU A 145 -24.02 11.11 -17.58
C LEU A 145 -24.70 10.86 -18.94
N CYS A 146 -23.90 10.84 -20.00
CA CYS A 146 -24.32 10.34 -21.30
C CYS A 146 -24.51 8.81 -21.25
N ALA A 147 -25.27 8.24 -22.19
CA ALA A 147 -25.09 6.83 -22.51
C ALA A 147 -23.80 6.67 -23.33
N ASN A 148 -23.29 5.44 -23.38
CA ASN A 148 -22.07 5.11 -24.11
C ASN A 148 -22.39 4.69 -25.56
N THR A 149 -21.44 4.88 -26.46
CA THR A 149 -21.48 4.19 -27.77
C THR A 149 -21.21 2.70 -27.58
N TRP A 150 -21.77 1.85 -28.45
CA TRP A 150 -21.54 0.40 -28.36
C TRP A 150 -20.04 0.04 -28.43
N SER A 151 -19.24 0.81 -29.16
CA SER A 151 -17.79 0.67 -29.28
C SER A 151 -17.05 0.99 -27.97
N VAL A 152 -17.44 2.06 -27.27
CA VAL A 152 -16.95 2.42 -25.93
C VAL A 152 -17.33 1.37 -24.87
N GLU A 153 -18.52 0.76 -25.00
CA GLU A 153 -18.92 -0.37 -24.15
C GLU A 153 -18.12 -1.63 -24.45
N LYS A 154 -17.97 -1.98 -25.74
CA LYS A 154 -17.26 -3.16 -26.22
C LYS A 154 -15.82 -3.24 -25.71
N ILE A 155 -15.12 -2.11 -25.59
CA ILE A 155 -13.75 -2.04 -25.08
C ILE A 155 -13.65 -1.73 -23.58
N ASN A 156 -14.75 -1.69 -22.83
CA ASN A 156 -14.78 -1.36 -21.39
C ASN A 156 -14.21 0.02 -21.01
N ALA A 157 -14.18 1.00 -21.91
CA ALA A 157 -13.66 2.34 -21.61
C ALA A 157 -14.46 3.02 -20.48
N HIS A 158 -15.79 2.98 -20.57
CA HIS A 158 -16.72 3.46 -19.54
C HIS A 158 -16.52 2.83 -18.14
N LEU A 159 -16.03 1.58 -18.06
CA LEU A 159 -15.67 0.96 -16.78
C LEU A 159 -14.41 1.58 -16.18
N SER A 160 -13.49 2.09 -17.00
CA SER A 160 -12.28 2.78 -16.54
C SER A 160 -12.63 4.14 -15.92
N TRP A 161 -13.54 4.89 -16.55
CA TRP A 161 -14.06 6.15 -16.02
C TRP A 161 -14.74 5.92 -14.66
N SER A 162 -15.65 4.96 -14.59
CA SER A 162 -16.43 4.68 -13.36
C SER A 162 -15.63 3.96 -12.26
N SER A 163 -14.61 3.17 -12.59
CA SER A 163 -13.79 2.43 -11.60
C SER A 163 -12.59 3.24 -11.09
N PHE A 164 -11.91 3.97 -11.98
CA PHE A 164 -10.63 4.62 -11.68
C PHE A 164 -10.70 6.15 -11.71
N GLY A 165 -11.78 6.73 -12.24
CA GLY A 165 -11.99 8.17 -12.39
C GLY A 165 -11.25 8.79 -13.58
N VAL A 166 -10.60 7.98 -14.41
CA VAL A 166 -9.81 8.42 -15.57
C VAL A 166 -10.70 8.58 -16.79
N ASP A 167 -10.56 9.69 -17.50
CA ASP A 167 -11.42 10.19 -18.58
C ASP A 167 -10.62 10.81 -19.75
N GLY A 168 -9.29 10.93 -19.63
CA GLY A 168 -8.40 11.60 -20.57
C GLY A 168 -7.87 12.96 -20.09
N THR A 169 -8.39 13.51 -18.97
CA THR A 169 -8.07 14.87 -18.50
C THR A 169 -6.57 15.13 -18.41
N GLY A 170 -6.12 16.13 -19.17
CA GLY A 170 -4.73 16.62 -19.19
C GLY A 170 -3.81 15.90 -20.19
N VAL A 171 -4.34 15.12 -21.13
CA VAL A 171 -3.59 14.49 -22.22
C VAL A 171 -3.94 15.13 -23.56
N LYS A 172 -2.93 15.57 -24.31
CA LYS A 172 -3.03 16.12 -25.68
C LYS A 172 -3.03 14.99 -26.74
N ILE A 173 -4.06 14.93 -27.59
CA ILE A 173 -4.15 14.05 -28.77
C ILE A 173 -4.18 14.91 -30.05
N GLY A 174 -3.18 14.75 -30.91
CA GLY A 174 -3.19 15.29 -32.27
C GLY A 174 -3.95 14.36 -33.21
N VAL A 175 -4.96 14.89 -33.91
CA VAL A 175 -5.71 14.15 -34.94
C VAL A 175 -5.24 14.62 -36.31
N LEU A 176 -4.38 13.83 -36.96
CA LEU A 176 -3.79 14.15 -38.26
C LEU A 176 -4.70 13.58 -39.35
N ASP A 177 -5.65 14.39 -39.81
CA ASP A 177 -6.77 13.95 -40.66
C ASP A 177 -7.32 15.12 -41.53
N SER A 178 -8.60 15.10 -41.91
CA SER A 178 -9.25 16.15 -42.72
C SER A 178 -9.62 17.44 -41.97
N GLY A 179 -9.09 17.62 -40.76
CA GLY A 179 -9.48 18.66 -39.81
C GLY A 179 -10.63 18.23 -38.89
N THR A 180 -11.04 19.13 -38.00
CA THR A 180 -12.08 18.88 -36.98
C THR A 180 -13.16 19.96 -37.06
N ASP A 181 -14.43 19.57 -37.01
CA ASP A 181 -15.52 20.51 -36.74
C ASP A 181 -15.48 20.95 -35.27
N TYR A 182 -14.62 21.93 -34.97
CA TYR A 182 -14.47 22.52 -33.63
C TYR A 182 -15.72 23.30 -33.17
N ASN A 183 -16.72 23.48 -34.04
CA ASN A 183 -18.05 23.99 -33.69
C ASN A 183 -19.04 22.86 -33.35
N HIS A 184 -18.65 21.58 -33.46
CA HIS A 184 -19.48 20.47 -33.02
C HIS A 184 -19.64 20.47 -31.49
N THR A 185 -20.89 20.31 -31.03
CA THR A 185 -21.22 20.39 -29.61
C THR A 185 -20.47 19.37 -28.76
N ASP A 186 -20.23 18.14 -29.23
CA ASP A 186 -19.45 17.14 -28.49
C ASP A 186 -17.93 17.42 -28.44
N LEU A 187 -17.43 18.35 -29.26
CA LEU A 187 -15.99 18.53 -29.49
C LEU A 187 -15.46 19.84 -28.92
N HIS A 188 -16.18 20.95 -29.06
CA HIS A 188 -15.68 22.32 -28.79
C HIS A 188 -15.02 22.50 -27.41
N LEU A 189 -15.55 21.91 -26.34
CA LEU A 189 -14.99 22.01 -24.98
C LEU A 189 -13.64 21.28 -24.81
N ASN A 190 -13.33 20.34 -25.69
CA ASN A 190 -12.11 19.55 -25.68
C ASN A 190 -11.09 20.02 -26.73
N ILE A 191 -11.41 21.04 -27.54
CA ILE A 191 -10.47 21.63 -28.50
C ILE A 191 -9.37 22.39 -27.72
N TRP A 192 -8.12 22.12 -28.06
CA TRP A 192 -6.97 22.85 -27.51
C TRP A 192 -7.06 24.33 -27.86
N ASN A 193 -6.78 25.20 -26.89
CA ASN A 193 -6.55 26.62 -27.10
C ASN A 193 -5.04 26.85 -26.99
N ASN A 194 -4.37 27.33 -28.05
CA ASN A 194 -2.97 27.73 -27.93
C ASN A 194 -2.84 29.10 -27.28
N LEU A 195 -2.75 29.13 -25.94
CA LEU A 195 -2.54 30.36 -25.16
C LEU A 195 -1.13 30.97 -25.34
N GLY A 196 -0.37 30.54 -26.35
CA GLY A 196 0.75 31.30 -26.93
C GLY A 196 0.28 32.38 -27.91
N GLU A 197 -0.81 32.11 -28.65
CA GLU A 197 -1.43 32.98 -29.65
C GLU A 197 -2.63 33.80 -29.09
N ASP A 198 -2.85 33.77 -27.76
CA ASP A 198 -3.82 34.61 -27.02
C ASP A 198 -3.31 36.07 -26.97
N ALA A 199 -3.49 36.77 -28.10
CA ALA A 199 -2.96 38.11 -28.37
C ALA A 199 -3.81 39.22 -27.74
N ASP A 200 -5.11 38.98 -27.54
CA ASP A 200 -6.01 39.85 -26.75
C ASP A 200 -5.69 39.78 -25.24
N GLY A 201 -5.33 38.59 -24.74
CA GLY A 201 -5.04 38.31 -23.34
C GLY A 201 -6.27 37.95 -22.50
N ASP A 202 -7.30 37.40 -23.15
CA ASP A 202 -8.58 36.99 -22.57
C ASP A 202 -8.46 35.63 -21.83
N GLY A 203 -7.69 34.70 -22.38
CA GLY A 203 -7.55 33.32 -21.92
C GLY A 203 -8.31 32.26 -22.74
N HIS A 204 -8.80 32.63 -23.92
CA HIS A 204 -9.46 31.78 -24.91
C HIS A 204 -8.87 32.04 -26.30
N THR A 205 -8.99 31.08 -27.22
CA THR A 205 -8.63 31.24 -28.66
C THR A 205 -9.75 30.76 -29.59
N LEU A 206 -10.90 30.38 -29.00
CA LEU A 206 -12.09 29.87 -29.67
C LEU A 206 -13.34 30.47 -29.01
N GLU A 207 -14.05 31.33 -29.72
CA GLU A 207 -15.14 32.18 -29.23
C GLU A 207 -16.51 31.78 -29.80
N LEU A 208 -17.59 32.01 -29.06
CA LEU A 208 -18.96 31.82 -29.55
C LEU A 208 -19.45 33.11 -30.24
N ASN A 209 -19.43 33.13 -31.58
CA ASN A 209 -19.82 34.30 -32.35
C ASN A 209 -21.30 34.72 -32.13
N GLY A 210 -21.63 35.95 -32.57
CA GLY A 210 -22.99 36.50 -32.46
C GLY A 210 -24.09 35.77 -33.26
N GLY A 211 -23.77 34.70 -33.98
CA GLY A 211 -24.70 33.76 -34.60
C GLY A 211 -24.89 32.45 -33.83
N GLY A 212 -24.19 32.25 -32.71
CA GLY A 212 -24.22 31.03 -31.91
C GLY A 212 -23.36 29.89 -32.47
N GLN A 213 -22.26 30.21 -33.17
CA GLN A 213 -21.29 29.24 -33.66
C GLN A 213 -19.90 29.52 -33.09
N TRP A 214 -19.16 28.48 -32.75
CA TRP A 214 -17.75 28.60 -32.37
C TRP A 214 -16.88 28.94 -33.59
N VAL A 215 -15.99 29.90 -33.41
CA VAL A 215 -15.02 30.39 -34.39
C VAL A 215 -13.68 30.60 -33.69
N LEU A 216 -12.58 30.64 -34.46
CA LEU A 216 -11.31 31.17 -33.97
C LEU A 216 -11.54 32.61 -33.47
N ASP A 217 -10.88 33.01 -32.38
CA ASP A 217 -11.12 34.32 -31.76
C ASP A 217 -10.79 35.48 -32.73
N PRO A 218 -11.75 36.37 -33.06
CA PRO A 218 -11.49 37.53 -33.91
C PRO A 218 -10.57 38.60 -33.27
N GLY A 219 -10.25 38.49 -31.98
CA GLY A 219 -9.25 39.30 -31.28
C GLY A 219 -7.82 38.85 -31.54
N ASP A 220 -7.61 37.53 -31.69
CA ASP A 220 -6.28 36.92 -31.81
C ASP A 220 -5.75 36.81 -33.24
N ILE A 221 -6.61 36.93 -34.27
CA ILE A 221 -6.20 36.86 -35.68
C ILE A 221 -5.53 38.18 -36.09
N ASP A 222 -4.25 38.35 -35.72
CA ASP A 222 -3.41 39.50 -36.07
C ASP A 222 -2.34 39.21 -37.15
N THR A 223 -2.24 37.95 -37.58
CA THR A 223 -1.31 37.40 -38.59
C THR A 223 0.15 37.48 -38.17
N VAL A 224 0.43 37.02 -36.94
CA VAL A 224 1.77 36.94 -36.35
C VAL A 224 1.91 35.66 -35.53
N ASP A 225 2.95 34.88 -35.81
CA ASP A 225 3.56 33.88 -34.92
C ASP A 225 3.92 34.50 -33.54
N ASN A 226 2.99 34.42 -32.57
CA ASN A 226 3.12 35.07 -31.26
C ASN A 226 3.97 34.24 -30.27
N ASP A 227 3.89 32.91 -30.33
CA ASP A 227 4.64 31.99 -29.47
C ASP A 227 6.05 31.65 -30.00
N GLY A 228 6.29 31.83 -31.30
CA GLY A 228 7.57 31.62 -31.97
C GLY A 228 7.78 30.23 -32.56
N ASN A 229 6.71 29.45 -32.75
CA ASN A 229 6.72 28.12 -33.37
C ASN A 229 6.77 28.16 -34.91
N GLY A 230 6.48 29.31 -35.53
CA GLY A 230 6.57 29.53 -36.98
C GLY A 230 5.24 29.43 -37.75
N TYR A 231 4.09 29.37 -37.06
CA TYR A 231 2.77 29.20 -37.66
C TYR A 231 1.80 30.32 -37.22
N ASP A 232 1.65 31.38 -38.04
CA ASP A 232 0.87 32.59 -37.72
C ASP A 232 -0.60 32.29 -37.33
N ASP A 233 -1.01 32.64 -36.10
CA ASP A 233 -2.34 32.42 -35.52
C ASP A 233 -2.76 30.93 -35.38
N ASP A 234 -1.89 30.00 -34.98
CA ASP A 234 -2.20 28.55 -34.91
C ASP A 234 -3.20 28.10 -33.80
N LEU A 235 -3.96 29.05 -33.25
CA LEU A 235 -4.99 29.05 -32.19
C LEU A 235 -5.60 27.73 -31.69
N VAL A 236 -5.86 26.74 -32.55
CA VAL A 236 -6.46 25.42 -32.20
C VAL A 236 -5.78 24.22 -32.90
N GLY A 237 -4.61 24.44 -33.51
CA GLY A 237 -3.94 23.56 -34.46
C GLY A 237 -3.94 24.10 -35.90
N TRP A 238 -3.17 23.46 -36.79
CA TRP A 238 -2.81 24.01 -38.11
C TRP A 238 -3.38 23.25 -39.32
N ASN A 239 -3.47 23.94 -40.47
CA ASN A 239 -3.89 23.39 -41.76
C ASN A 239 -2.74 23.23 -42.76
N PHE A 240 -1.83 22.29 -42.47
CA PHE A 240 -0.71 21.86 -43.34
C PHE A 240 -1.13 21.54 -44.79
N ALA A 241 -2.39 21.21 -45.05
CA ALA A 241 -2.88 20.98 -46.42
C ALA A 241 -2.93 22.25 -47.30
N TYR A 242 -3.01 23.44 -46.69
CA TYR A 242 -3.05 24.74 -47.38
C TYR A 242 -2.24 25.87 -46.70
N ASP A 243 -1.45 25.55 -45.67
CA ASP A 243 -0.56 26.47 -44.96
C ASP A 243 -1.31 27.70 -44.36
N ASN A 244 -2.14 27.46 -43.32
CA ASN A 244 -2.91 28.49 -42.62
C ASN A 244 -3.51 28.01 -41.27
N ASN A 245 -3.98 28.98 -40.48
CA ASN A 245 -4.64 28.85 -39.18
C ASN A 245 -6.00 28.13 -39.14
N ASN A 246 -6.51 27.54 -40.24
CA ASN A 246 -7.90 27.05 -40.32
C ASN A 246 -8.03 25.51 -40.45
N PRO A 247 -7.93 24.75 -39.35
CA PRO A 247 -8.07 23.29 -39.34
C PRO A 247 -9.53 22.80 -39.35
N MET A 248 -10.52 23.65 -39.68
CA MET A 248 -11.95 23.25 -39.78
C MET A 248 -12.13 22.11 -40.78
N ASP A 249 -12.85 21.06 -40.38
CA ASP A 249 -13.14 19.92 -41.26
C ASP A 249 -14.08 20.32 -42.40
N ASN A 250 -13.67 20.02 -43.65
CA ASN A 250 -14.54 20.16 -44.82
C ASN A 250 -15.08 18.83 -45.38
N TYR A 251 -14.50 17.71 -44.97
CA TYR A 251 -14.73 16.37 -45.54
C TYR A 251 -15.53 15.46 -44.60
N GLY A 252 -15.43 15.69 -43.28
CA GLY A 252 -16.18 14.99 -42.24
C GLY A 252 -15.50 13.73 -41.70
N HIS A 253 -14.28 13.39 -42.14
CA HIS A 253 -13.57 12.21 -41.65
C HIS A 253 -12.87 12.48 -40.32
N GLY A 254 -12.05 13.53 -40.25
CA GLY A 254 -11.37 13.93 -39.02
C GLY A 254 -12.34 14.29 -37.89
N THR A 255 -13.50 14.91 -38.20
CA THR A 255 -14.59 15.11 -37.21
C THR A 255 -15.08 13.79 -36.62
N HIS A 256 -15.28 12.76 -37.44
CA HIS A 256 -15.78 11.45 -36.98
C HIS A 256 -14.73 10.72 -36.14
N VAL A 257 -13.47 10.76 -36.59
CA VAL A 257 -12.29 10.23 -35.87
C VAL A 257 -12.13 10.91 -34.51
N THR A 258 -12.21 12.24 -34.47
CA THR A 258 -12.09 13.03 -33.23
C THR A 258 -13.14 12.63 -32.20
N GLY A 259 -14.40 12.46 -32.59
CA GLY A 259 -15.47 12.06 -31.66
C GLY A 259 -15.27 10.68 -31.04
N ILE A 260 -14.65 9.73 -31.77
CA ILE A 260 -14.33 8.41 -31.22
C ILE A 260 -13.22 8.54 -30.17
N ALA A 261 -12.23 9.42 -30.41
CA ALA A 261 -11.15 9.66 -29.45
C ALA A 261 -11.66 10.36 -28.18
N ALA A 262 -12.33 11.51 -28.31
CA ALA A 262 -12.60 12.42 -27.19
C ALA A 262 -13.93 13.21 -27.25
N GLY A 263 -14.99 12.69 -27.89
CA GLY A 263 -16.31 13.34 -27.83
C GLY A 263 -16.89 13.34 -26.41
N ASP A 264 -17.23 14.51 -25.86
CA ASP A 264 -17.75 14.63 -24.48
C ASP A 264 -19.19 14.07 -24.33
N GLY A 265 -19.93 13.99 -25.43
CA GLY A 265 -21.29 13.46 -25.50
C GLY A 265 -22.40 14.48 -25.16
N SER A 266 -22.08 15.75 -24.94
CA SER A 266 -23.01 16.83 -24.57
C SER A 266 -24.11 17.11 -25.61
N ALA A 267 -23.91 16.73 -26.87
CA ALA A 267 -24.87 16.79 -27.97
C ALA A 267 -25.90 15.64 -27.95
N GLY A 268 -25.75 14.62 -27.09
CA GLY A 268 -26.64 13.46 -27.08
C GLY A 268 -26.25 12.36 -26.09
N THR A 269 -25.96 11.17 -26.63
CA THR A 269 -25.76 9.93 -25.85
C THR A 269 -24.65 9.06 -26.45
N GLN A 270 -23.65 9.69 -27.09
CA GLN A 270 -22.65 9.02 -27.92
C GLN A 270 -21.25 9.62 -27.66
N THR A 271 -20.74 9.44 -26.45
CA THR A 271 -19.40 9.89 -26.05
C THR A 271 -18.28 9.01 -26.64
N GLY A 272 -17.09 9.60 -26.82
CA GLY A 272 -15.85 8.94 -27.23
C GLY A 272 -15.17 8.15 -26.11
N VAL A 273 -13.93 7.70 -26.34
CA VAL A 273 -13.19 6.84 -25.39
C VAL A 273 -12.55 7.64 -24.24
N ALA A 274 -12.08 8.86 -24.51
CA ALA A 274 -11.44 9.74 -23.54
C ALA A 274 -12.11 11.14 -23.54
N PRO A 275 -13.33 11.26 -22.98
CA PRO A 275 -14.15 12.49 -23.04
C PRO A 275 -13.58 13.72 -22.30
N GLY A 276 -12.44 13.60 -21.61
CA GLY A 276 -11.69 14.74 -21.05
C GLY A 276 -10.32 14.98 -21.72
N ALA A 277 -9.98 14.24 -22.78
CA ALA A 277 -8.72 14.46 -23.51
C ALA A 277 -8.79 15.71 -24.39
N ILE A 278 -7.66 16.42 -24.48
CA ILE A 278 -7.51 17.65 -25.26
C ILE A 278 -7.18 17.29 -26.70
N ILE A 279 -7.95 17.79 -27.66
CA ILE A 279 -7.78 17.56 -29.10
C ILE A 279 -7.04 18.74 -29.75
N ILE A 280 -6.00 18.43 -30.52
CA ILE A 280 -5.38 19.37 -31.45
C ILE A 280 -5.76 18.93 -32.86
N SER A 281 -6.32 19.84 -33.64
CA SER A 281 -6.75 19.54 -35.01
C SER A 281 -5.61 19.79 -35.98
N LEU A 282 -5.04 18.72 -36.55
CA LEU A 282 -3.88 18.80 -37.45
C LEU A 282 -4.33 18.40 -38.85
N LYS A 283 -4.64 19.38 -39.69
CA LYS A 283 -5.33 19.14 -40.95
C LYS A 283 -4.34 18.92 -42.10
N VAL A 284 -4.24 17.66 -42.52
CA VAL A 284 -3.31 17.18 -43.55
C VAL A 284 -3.98 16.84 -44.89
N THR A 285 -5.31 16.99 -44.98
CA THR A 285 -6.05 16.84 -46.25
C THR A 285 -7.40 17.58 -46.25
N GLU A 286 -7.95 17.79 -47.44
CA GLU A 286 -9.29 18.33 -47.71
C GLU A 286 -10.19 17.37 -48.51
N ASN A 287 -9.60 16.30 -49.07
CA ASN A 287 -10.26 15.39 -50.02
C ASN A 287 -9.86 13.91 -49.87
N GLY A 288 -9.05 13.57 -48.87
CA GLY A 288 -8.51 12.22 -48.65
C GLY A 288 -7.20 11.93 -49.41
N GLN A 289 -6.61 12.91 -50.10
CA GLN A 289 -5.26 12.85 -50.64
C GLN A 289 -4.31 13.61 -49.71
N ILE A 290 -3.21 12.98 -49.30
CA ILE A 290 -2.24 13.52 -48.34
C ILE A 290 -0.86 13.47 -49.01
N LEU A 291 -0.10 14.56 -48.90
CA LEU A 291 1.31 14.60 -49.30
C LEU A 291 2.17 14.14 -48.13
N GLN A 292 3.25 13.39 -48.40
CA GLN A 292 4.08 12.82 -47.34
C GLN A 292 4.74 13.89 -46.46
N ALA A 293 5.36 14.91 -47.07
CA ALA A 293 5.96 16.04 -46.35
C ALA A 293 4.97 16.78 -45.45
N VAL A 294 3.71 16.93 -45.90
CA VAL A 294 2.61 17.55 -45.11
C VAL A 294 2.28 16.73 -43.86
N LEU A 295 2.48 15.41 -43.88
CA LEU A 295 2.36 14.58 -42.67
C LEU A 295 3.61 14.70 -41.78
N GLU A 296 4.80 14.73 -42.37
CA GLU A 296 6.09 14.84 -41.64
C GLU A 296 6.19 16.20 -40.91
N GLU A 297 5.72 17.26 -41.53
CA GLU A 297 5.56 18.60 -40.95
C GLU A 297 4.55 18.59 -39.80
N ALA A 298 3.36 18.00 -39.99
CA ALA A 298 2.36 17.85 -38.93
C ALA A 298 2.82 16.98 -37.75
N ILE A 299 3.73 16.02 -37.99
CA ILE A 299 4.38 15.24 -36.93
C ILE A 299 5.44 16.08 -36.20
N THR A 300 6.21 16.89 -36.93
CA THR A 300 7.20 17.85 -36.36
C THR A 300 6.51 18.85 -35.42
N TYR A 301 5.45 19.51 -35.91
CA TYR A 301 4.59 20.38 -35.13
C TYR A 301 4.06 19.68 -33.86
N ALA A 302 3.60 18.43 -33.98
CA ALA A 302 3.07 17.69 -32.85
C ALA A 302 4.14 17.42 -31.75
N ILE A 303 5.40 17.22 -32.15
CA ILE A 303 6.54 17.10 -31.22
C ILE A 303 6.81 18.45 -30.54
N GLU A 304 6.90 19.53 -31.31
CA GLU A 304 7.25 20.87 -30.82
C GLU A 304 6.17 21.43 -29.88
N ASN A 305 4.89 21.21 -30.21
CA ASN A 305 3.76 21.58 -29.35
C ASN A 305 3.50 20.59 -28.18
N ASN A 306 4.43 19.67 -27.92
CA ASN A 306 4.44 18.74 -26.77
C ASN A 306 3.15 17.89 -26.65
N LEU A 307 2.62 17.40 -27.78
CA LEU A 307 1.48 16.48 -27.78
C LEU A 307 1.87 15.13 -27.17
N ASN A 308 0.90 14.37 -26.67
CA ASN A 308 1.17 13.08 -26.04
C ASN A 308 0.81 11.88 -26.93
N VAL A 309 -0.21 12.04 -27.79
CA VAL A 309 -0.69 11.01 -28.70
C VAL A 309 -0.84 11.58 -30.11
N ILE A 310 -0.39 10.84 -31.11
CA ILE A 310 -0.59 11.11 -32.55
C ILE A 310 -1.54 10.04 -33.08
N ASN A 311 -2.69 10.46 -33.63
CA ASN A 311 -3.66 9.58 -34.27
C ASN A 311 -3.57 9.68 -35.80
N LEU A 312 -3.10 8.60 -36.44
CA LEU A 312 -3.01 8.46 -37.89
C LEU A 312 -4.10 7.51 -38.41
N SER A 313 -5.29 8.04 -38.67
CA SER A 313 -6.42 7.29 -39.25
C SER A 313 -6.31 7.09 -40.77
N LEU A 314 -5.08 7.03 -41.27
CA LEU A 314 -4.63 7.16 -42.67
C LEU A 314 -3.55 6.11 -42.99
N GLY A 315 -3.22 5.93 -44.27
CA GLY A 315 -2.12 5.06 -44.68
C GLY A 315 -1.98 4.88 -46.19
N TRP A 316 -0.73 4.78 -46.65
CA TRP A 316 -0.36 4.65 -48.06
C TRP A 316 -0.20 3.19 -48.51
N VAL A 317 -0.47 2.98 -49.79
CA VAL A 317 0.02 1.84 -50.55
C VAL A 317 1.40 2.20 -51.08
N TYR A 318 2.42 1.40 -50.77
CA TYR A 318 3.66 1.41 -51.53
C TYR A 318 3.54 0.50 -52.76
N ASN A 319 3.96 0.98 -53.93
CA ASN A 319 3.76 0.27 -55.19
C ASN A 319 5.07 -0.37 -55.69
N LEU A 320 5.12 -1.71 -55.66
CA LEU A 320 6.21 -2.53 -56.18
C LEU A 320 6.48 -2.36 -57.70
N MET A 321 5.65 -1.58 -58.42
CA MET A 321 5.95 -1.14 -59.79
C MET A 321 7.01 -0.04 -59.89
N TYR A 322 7.51 0.52 -58.76
CA TYR A 322 8.72 1.33 -58.80
C TYR A 322 9.90 0.51 -59.33
N THR A 323 10.41 0.90 -60.50
CA THR A 323 11.41 0.17 -61.27
C THR A 323 12.61 -0.23 -60.41
N PRO A 324 13.19 -1.44 -60.56
CA PRO A 324 14.46 -1.77 -59.93
C PRO A 324 15.54 -0.74 -60.26
N GLY A 325 15.98 0.03 -59.26
CA GLY A 325 16.78 1.25 -59.43
C GLY A 325 16.04 2.57 -59.17
N SER A 326 14.80 2.54 -58.65
CA SER A 326 14.18 3.68 -57.97
C SER A 326 15.06 4.13 -56.80
N ILE A 327 15.11 5.44 -56.55
CA ILE A 327 15.96 6.08 -55.53
C ILE A 327 15.11 6.52 -54.31
N TYR A 328 13.80 6.23 -54.30
CA TYR A 328 12.87 6.71 -53.29
C TYR A 328 11.91 5.59 -52.85
N ASP A 329 11.94 5.27 -51.55
CA ASP A 329 10.97 4.42 -50.86
C ASP A 329 10.43 5.20 -49.65
N PRO A 330 9.14 5.61 -49.66
CA PRO A 330 8.57 6.49 -48.64
C PRO A 330 8.46 5.83 -47.26
N ARG A 331 8.66 4.50 -47.16
CA ARG A 331 8.66 3.79 -45.88
C ARG A 331 9.80 4.21 -44.97
N ALA A 332 10.97 4.54 -45.53
CA ALA A 332 12.13 4.89 -44.73
C ALA A 332 11.94 6.21 -43.97
N ASP A 333 11.49 7.25 -44.69
CA ASP A 333 11.23 8.58 -44.12
C ASP A 333 10.05 8.56 -43.13
N LEU A 334 8.93 7.90 -43.49
CA LEU A 334 7.76 7.79 -42.61
C LEU A 334 8.06 6.98 -41.34
N ARG A 335 8.94 5.96 -41.41
CA ARG A 335 9.44 5.26 -40.22
C ARG A 335 10.27 6.18 -39.35
N LEU A 336 11.18 6.96 -39.94
CA LEU A 336 12.01 7.93 -39.22
C LEU A 336 11.13 8.96 -38.49
N ALA A 337 10.13 9.55 -39.16
CA ALA A 337 9.20 10.50 -38.54
C ALA A 337 8.44 9.89 -37.34
N CYS A 338 7.86 8.69 -37.51
CA CYS A 338 7.15 8.00 -36.43
C CYS A 338 8.07 7.57 -35.28
N GLU A 339 9.29 7.08 -35.57
CA GLU A 339 10.27 6.69 -34.53
C GLU A 339 10.83 7.92 -33.80
N THR A 340 10.97 9.08 -34.47
CA THR A 340 11.36 10.35 -33.84
C THR A 340 10.28 10.89 -32.90
N ALA A 341 9.00 10.84 -33.29
CA ALA A 341 7.89 11.19 -32.39
C ALA A 341 7.85 10.28 -31.15
N ILE A 342 8.06 8.96 -31.34
CA ILE A 342 8.14 8.01 -30.22
C ILE A 342 9.37 8.26 -29.33
N ALA A 343 10.51 8.66 -29.92
CA ALA A 343 11.71 9.04 -29.17
C ALA A 343 11.54 10.35 -28.38
N ALA A 344 10.70 11.27 -28.85
CA ALA A 344 10.27 12.46 -28.11
C ALA A 344 9.30 12.15 -26.94
N GLY A 345 8.91 10.88 -26.77
CA GLY A 345 8.03 10.41 -25.68
C GLY A 345 6.55 10.31 -26.06
N MET A 346 6.19 10.56 -27.33
CA MET A 346 4.83 10.48 -27.82
C MET A 346 4.39 9.04 -28.09
N VAL A 347 3.09 8.82 -28.22
CA VAL A 347 2.50 7.54 -28.66
C VAL A 347 1.86 7.71 -30.03
N VAL A 348 2.27 6.91 -31.01
CA VAL A 348 1.74 6.97 -32.38
C VAL A 348 0.81 5.77 -32.62
N CYS A 349 -0.46 6.05 -32.88
CA CYS A 349 -1.50 5.07 -33.18
C CYS A 349 -1.89 5.16 -34.66
N VAL A 350 -1.89 4.03 -35.38
CA VAL A 350 -2.03 4.01 -36.85
C VAL A 350 -3.04 2.96 -37.32
N ALA A 351 -3.86 3.33 -38.30
CA ALA A 351 -4.76 2.41 -38.98
C ALA A 351 -4.00 1.33 -39.76
N ALA A 352 -4.40 0.06 -39.65
CA ALA A 352 -3.74 -1.03 -40.38
C ALA A 352 -3.91 -0.94 -41.92
N GLY A 353 -5.02 -0.35 -42.39
CA GLY A 353 -5.42 -0.36 -43.79
C GLY A 353 -6.85 -0.89 -43.97
N ASN A 354 -7.41 -0.69 -45.17
CA ASN A 354 -8.82 -0.95 -45.48
C ASN A 354 -8.97 -1.85 -46.73
N ASP A 355 -7.98 -2.70 -47.00
CA ASP A 355 -7.87 -3.51 -48.22
C ASP A 355 -8.30 -4.98 -48.03
N GLY A 356 -8.42 -5.43 -46.77
CA GLY A 356 -8.93 -6.74 -46.39
C GLY A 356 -8.04 -7.92 -46.79
N GLU A 357 -8.58 -9.13 -46.74
CA GLU A 357 -7.84 -10.37 -47.06
C GLU A 357 -7.82 -10.68 -48.59
N TYR A 358 -8.55 -9.90 -49.40
CA TYR A 358 -8.91 -10.27 -50.77
C TYR A 358 -8.21 -9.43 -51.86
N ALA A 359 -6.96 -9.77 -52.17
CA ALA A 359 -6.14 -9.21 -53.25
C ALA A 359 -6.63 -9.51 -54.70
N ASN A 360 -7.95 -9.64 -54.91
CA ASN A 360 -8.59 -9.96 -56.19
C ASN A 360 -9.37 -8.79 -56.82
N GLN A 361 -9.36 -7.61 -56.21
CA GLN A 361 -9.91 -6.39 -56.83
C GLN A 361 -8.79 -5.62 -57.55
N LEU A 362 -9.06 -5.17 -58.78
CA LEU A 362 -8.25 -4.15 -59.43
C LEU A 362 -8.36 -2.86 -58.62
N ASP A 363 -7.26 -2.13 -58.37
CA ASP A 363 -7.41 -0.76 -57.87
C ASP A 363 -8.12 0.05 -58.97
N TRP A 364 -9.33 0.51 -58.66
CA TRP A 364 -10.19 1.26 -59.58
C TRP A 364 -9.56 2.57 -60.08
N ARG A 365 -8.49 3.04 -59.42
CA ARG A 365 -7.69 4.22 -59.81
C ARG A 365 -6.59 3.90 -60.82
N TYR A 366 -6.15 2.63 -60.92
CA TYR A 366 -4.97 2.24 -61.73
C TYR A 366 -5.22 1.08 -62.71
N GLY A 367 -6.34 0.36 -62.61
CA GLY A 367 -6.79 -0.62 -63.61
C GLY A 367 -5.88 -1.84 -63.81
N THR A 368 -4.91 -2.06 -62.92
CA THR A 368 -3.89 -3.10 -62.98
C THR A 368 -3.92 -3.95 -61.70
N PRO A 369 -3.59 -5.25 -61.75
CA PRO A 369 -3.39 -6.06 -60.56
C PRO A 369 -2.07 -5.65 -59.89
N ILE A 370 -2.16 -5.09 -58.69
CA ILE A 370 -1.02 -4.86 -57.80
C ILE A 370 -1.03 -6.00 -56.75
N ASP A 371 0.14 -6.53 -56.43
CA ASP A 371 0.27 -7.73 -55.60
C ASP A 371 0.20 -7.42 -54.09
N TYR A 372 -0.99 -7.05 -53.61
CA TYR A 372 -1.30 -6.70 -52.22
C TYR A 372 -1.22 -7.85 -51.21
N ARG A 373 -0.42 -8.90 -51.47
CA ARG A 373 -0.33 -10.06 -50.58
C ARG A 373 0.64 -9.83 -49.42
N ILE A 374 0.47 -10.62 -48.36
CA ILE A 374 1.42 -10.73 -47.26
C ILE A 374 2.83 -10.94 -47.85
N PRO A 375 3.84 -10.12 -47.50
CA PRO A 375 3.90 -9.27 -46.29
C PRO A 375 3.64 -7.75 -46.48
N HIS A 376 2.87 -7.31 -47.48
CA HIS A 376 2.68 -5.87 -47.78
C HIS A 376 1.23 -5.37 -47.75
N ASN A 377 0.33 -6.05 -47.02
CA ASN A 377 -1.10 -5.67 -46.96
C ASN A 377 -1.41 -4.61 -45.87
N VAL A 378 -0.66 -4.60 -44.76
CA VAL A 378 -0.73 -3.49 -43.79
C VAL A 378 -0.06 -2.26 -44.40
N ARG A 379 -0.77 -1.13 -44.41
CA ARG A 379 -0.30 0.10 -45.04
C ARG A 379 0.71 0.87 -44.20
N THR A 380 1.62 1.57 -44.85
CA THR A 380 2.58 2.50 -44.22
C THR A 380 1.87 3.78 -43.74
N PRO A 381 2.16 4.32 -42.54
CA PRO A 381 3.15 3.87 -41.54
C PRO A 381 2.64 2.82 -40.52
N GLY A 382 1.48 2.19 -40.74
CA GLY A 382 0.98 1.10 -39.89
C GLY A 382 1.81 -0.19 -39.96
N ASP A 383 2.71 -0.33 -40.94
CA ASP A 383 3.71 -1.39 -41.01
C ASP A 383 4.92 -1.16 -40.08
N VAL A 384 5.14 0.07 -39.59
CA VAL A 384 6.30 0.48 -38.79
C VAL A 384 6.39 -0.29 -37.46
N PRO A 385 7.57 -0.77 -37.03
CA PRO A 385 7.67 -1.65 -35.85
C PRO A 385 7.25 -0.99 -34.52
N SER A 386 7.63 0.27 -34.35
CA SER A 386 7.47 1.05 -33.11
C SER A 386 6.04 1.51 -32.83
N VAL A 387 5.27 1.87 -33.87
CA VAL A 387 3.90 2.38 -33.74
C VAL A 387 2.91 1.31 -33.26
N ILE A 388 1.76 1.75 -32.75
CA ILE A 388 0.63 0.89 -32.36
C ILE A 388 -0.33 0.80 -33.55
N THR A 389 -0.31 -0.33 -34.24
CA THR A 389 -1.14 -0.56 -35.43
C THR A 389 -2.47 -1.22 -35.07
N VAL A 390 -3.57 -0.71 -35.63
CA VAL A 390 -4.92 -1.04 -35.17
C VAL A 390 -5.76 -1.72 -36.27
N GLY A 391 -6.17 -2.96 -36.01
CA GLY A 391 -7.17 -3.70 -36.79
C GLY A 391 -8.60 -3.34 -36.41
N ALA A 392 -9.56 -3.60 -37.30
CA ALA A 392 -10.98 -3.28 -37.11
C ALA A 392 -11.83 -4.53 -36.85
N THR A 393 -12.63 -4.55 -35.78
CA THR A 393 -13.68 -5.57 -35.55
C THR A 393 -15.09 -4.99 -35.69
N ASP A 394 -16.06 -5.87 -35.88
CA ASP A 394 -17.49 -5.58 -35.75
C ASP A 394 -17.98 -5.65 -34.29
N ALA A 395 -19.29 -5.53 -34.08
CA ALA A 395 -19.93 -5.68 -32.77
C ALA A 395 -19.96 -7.13 -32.24
N SER A 396 -19.64 -8.13 -33.07
CA SER A 396 -19.62 -9.57 -32.77
C SER A 396 -18.23 -10.10 -32.40
N ASP A 397 -17.19 -9.23 -32.38
CA ASP A 397 -15.77 -9.59 -32.28
C ASP A 397 -15.22 -10.35 -33.50
N VAL A 398 -15.88 -10.26 -34.65
CA VAL A 398 -15.37 -10.73 -35.93
C VAL A 398 -14.52 -9.62 -36.55
N ILE A 399 -13.38 -9.97 -37.15
CA ILE A 399 -12.57 -9.02 -37.91
C ILE A 399 -13.39 -8.46 -39.09
N SER A 400 -13.33 -7.14 -39.28
CA SER A 400 -14.01 -6.49 -40.40
C SER A 400 -13.41 -6.97 -41.72
N TYR A 401 -14.24 -7.22 -42.72
CA TYR A 401 -13.84 -7.78 -44.02
C TYR A 401 -12.83 -6.90 -44.78
N LEU A 402 -12.71 -5.62 -44.41
CA LEU A 402 -11.75 -4.67 -44.96
C LEU A 402 -10.46 -4.54 -44.15
N SER A 403 -10.33 -5.15 -42.97
CA SER A 403 -9.16 -4.91 -42.11
C SER A 403 -7.92 -5.53 -42.74
N SER A 404 -6.94 -4.70 -43.11
CA SER A 404 -5.65 -5.18 -43.60
C SER A 404 -4.93 -6.02 -42.54
N ASN A 405 -4.28 -7.10 -42.97
CA ASN A 405 -3.66 -8.11 -42.11
C ASN A 405 -2.16 -8.30 -42.41
N GLY A 406 -1.39 -8.68 -41.39
CA GLY A 406 0.04 -8.99 -41.51
C GLY A 406 0.33 -10.49 -41.61
N PRO A 407 1.59 -10.93 -41.39
CA PRO A 407 2.74 -10.13 -40.96
C PRO A 407 3.27 -9.15 -42.03
N THR A 408 4.08 -8.18 -41.60
CA THR A 408 4.82 -7.24 -42.48
C THR A 408 6.30 -7.59 -42.61
N THR A 409 7.01 -6.97 -43.55
CA THR A 409 8.47 -7.12 -43.73
C THR A 409 9.11 -5.75 -43.90
N TRP A 410 10.36 -5.61 -43.43
CA TRP A 410 11.21 -4.43 -43.64
C TRP A 410 12.56 -4.79 -44.30
N SER A 411 12.76 -6.07 -44.65
CA SER A 411 13.99 -6.59 -45.23
C SER A 411 14.30 -6.10 -46.65
N ASP A 412 13.33 -5.43 -47.28
CA ASP A 412 13.42 -4.83 -48.60
C ASP A 412 13.62 -3.29 -48.55
N VAL A 413 13.57 -2.67 -47.36
CA VAL A 413 13.90 -1.25 -47.15
C VAL A 413 15.42 -1.12 -46.91
N PRO A 414 16.21 -0.49 -47.81
CA PRO A 414 17.67 -0.51 -47.77
C PRO A 414 18.30 0.05 -46.48
N GLU A 415 17.64 1.01 -45.84
CA GLU A 415 18.13 1.74 -44.67
C GLU A 415 18.01 0.92 -43.37
N TYR A 416 17.11 -0.07 -43.33
CA TYR A 416 16.76 -0.82 -42.11
C TYR A 416 17.04 -2.32 -42.22
N GLY A 417 16.55 -2.98 -43.28
CA GLY A 417 16.79 -4.40 -43.55
C GLY A 417 16.29 -5.39 -42.49
N ASP A 418 15.42 -4.97 -41.56
CA ASP A 418 14.95 -5.77 -40.42
C ASP A 418 13.65 -6.56 -40.73
N TYR A 419 13.20 -7.38 -39.76
CA TYR A 419 12.00 -8.23 -39.87
C TYR A 419 11.90 -9.07 -41.17
N PRO A 420 12.88 -9.93 -41.49
CA PRO A 420 12.84 -10.76 -42.69
C PRO A 420 11.65 -11.72 -42.72
N TYR A 421 11.00 -11.79 -43.89
CA TYR A 421 9.87 -12.67 -44.14
C TYR A 421 10.29 -13.95 -44.92
N PRO A 422 9.87 -15.16 -44.48
CA PRO A 422 9.16 -15.47 -43.23
C PRO A 422 10.09 -15.43 -42.00
N SER A 423 9.59 -15.11 -40.80
CA SER A 423 8.18 -14.88 -40.44
C SER A 423 7.68 -13.45 -40.63
N GLY A 424 8.57 -12.46 -40.76
CA GLY A 424 8.21 -11.05 -40.71
C GLY A 424 7.80 -10.58 -39.30
N LEU A 425 7.25 -9.37 -39.24
CA LEU A 425 6.73 -8.69 -38.05
C LEU A 425 5.22 -8.92 -37.93
N MET A 426 4.73 -9.38 -36.77
CA MET A 426 3.28 -9.55 -36.58
C MET A 426 2.58 -8.21 -36.39
N LYS A 427 1.68 -7.88 -37.34
CA LYS A 427 0.81 -6.70 -37.38
C LYS A 427 -0.62 -7.15 -37.78
N PRO A 428 -1.71 -6.47 -37.37
CA PRO A 428 -1.75 -5.32 -36.46
C PRO A 428 -1.23 -5.68 -35.06
N ASP A 429 -1.07 -4.69 -34.18
CA ASP A 429 -0.62 -4.93 -32.82
C ASP A 429 -1.78 -5.34 -31.92
N VAL A 430 -2.91 -4.66 -32.07
CA VAL A 430 -4.20 -4.94 -31.42
C VAL A 430 -5.35 -4.60 -32.38
N SER A 431 -6.56 -5.00 -32.05
CA SER A 431 -7.78 -4.59 -32.74
C SER A 431 -8.73 -3.79 -31.86
N ALA A 432 -9.61 -3.00 -32.47
CA ALA A 432 -10.67 -2.26 -31.80
C ALA A 432 -11.93 -2.20 -32.69
N PRO A 433 -13.10 -1.85 -32.13
CA PRO A 433 -14.33 -1.61 -32.89
C PRO A 433 -14.12 -0.63 -34.05
N GLY A 434 -14.32 -1.10 -35.27
CA GLY A 434 -14.11 -0.32 -36.50
C GLY A 434 -15.18 -0.50 -37.56
N GLU A 435 -16.09 -1.46 -37.44
CA GLU A 435 -17.22 -1.65 -38.37
C GLU A 435 -18.55 -1.30 -37.71
N GLY A 436 -19.30 -0.35 -38.30
CA GLY A 436 -20.59 0.11 -37.77
C GLY A 436 -20.47 1.10 -36.60
N VAL A 437 -19.40 1.91 -36.56
CA VAL A 437 -19.12 2.83 -35.44
C VAL A 437 -19.84 4.16 -35.63
N THR A 438 -20.69 4.51 -34.67
CA THR A 438 -21.35 5.82 -34.59
C THR A 438 -20.45 6.85 -33.92
N SER A 439 -20.25 8.01 -34.54
CA SER A 439 -19.49 9.14 -33.97
C SER A 439 -20.02 10.47 -34.50
N THR A 440 -19.44 11.57 -34.03
CA THR A 440 -19.74 12.96 -34.38
C THR A 440 -19.67 13.23 -35.88
N LYS A 441 -20.53 14.14 -36.34
CA LYS A 441 -20.70 14.48 -37.75
C LYS A 441 -20.49 15.97 -38.00
N ARG A 442 -19.71 16.31 -39.03
CA ARG A 442 -19.56 17.68 -39.53
C ARG A 442 -20.92 18.34 -39.79
N GLY A 443 -21.14 19.53 -39.23
CA GLY A 443 -22.40 20.26 -39.26
C GLY A 443 -23.38 19.87 -38.15
N GLY A 444 -22.96 19.05 -37.19
CA GLY A 444 -23.74 18.66 -36.01
C GLY A 444 -24.37 17.26 -36.09
N GLY A 445 -24.58 16.66 -34.91
CA GLY A 445 -25.18 15.33 -34.76
C GLY A 445 -24.18 14.19 -35.01
N TYR A 446 -24.69 13.04 -35.45
CA TYR A 446 -23.95 11.78 -35.51
C TYR A 446 -24.15 11.03 -36.83
N GLU A 447 -23.16 10.23 -37.23
CA GLU A 447 -23.27 9.27 -38.33
C GLU A 447 -22.45 8.00 -38.09
N VAL A 448 -22.74 6.96 -38.88
CA VAL A 448 -22.09 5.64 -38.80
C VAL A 448 -21.05 5.52 -39.91
N ARG A 449 -19.82 5.12 -39.56
CA ARG A 449 -18.75 4.81 -40.52
C ARG A 449 -18.10 3.45 -40.20
N THR A 450 -17.32 2.94 -41.16
CA THR A 450 -16.65 1.63 -41.10
C THR A 450 -15.24 1.74 -41.69
N GLY A 451 -14.22 1.29 -40.96
CA GLY A 451 -12.81 1.31 -41.35
C GLY A 451 -11.86 1.14 -40.15
N THR A 452 -10.60 0.75 -40.40
CA THR A 452 -9.53 0.81 -39.38
C THR A 452 -9.28 2.24 -38.89
N SER A 453 -9.61 3.24 -39.72
CA SER A 453 -9.71 4.66 -39.38
C SER A 453 -10.68 4.97 -38.21
N MET A 454 -11.69 4.13 -37.94
CA MET A 454 -12.58 4.26 -36.78
C MET A 454 -12.08 3.46 -35.56
N ALA A 455 -11.36 2.36 -35.78
CA ALA A 455 -10.74 1.58 -34.71
C ALA A 455 -9.55 2.32 -34.05
N THR A 456 -8.75 3.01 -34.87
CA THR A 456 -7.54 3.75 -34.44
C THR A 456 -7.81 4.80 -33.35
N PRO A 457 -8.78 5.74 -33.48
CA PRO A 457 -9.07 6.72 -32.44
C PRO A 457 -9.59 6.11 -31.14
N ALA A 458 -10.21 4.92 -31.19
CA ALA A 458 -10.58 4.20 -29.98
C ALA A 458 -9.35 3.74 -29.19
N VAL A 459 -8.27 3.33 -29.89
CA VAL A 459 -6.97 3.08 -29.26
C VAL A 459 -6.33 4.38 -28.79
N SER A 460 -6.33 5.45 -29.59
CA SER A 460 -5.77 6.76 -29.21
C SER A 460 -6.39 7.35 -27.93
N GLY A 461 -7.72 7.25 -27.76
CA GLY A 461 -8.37 7.60 -26.50
C GLY A 461 -8.01 6.63 -25.36
N SER A 462 -7.86 5.33 -25.64
CA SER A 462 -7.40 4.35 -24.64
C SER A 462 -5.99 4.66 -24.13
N VAL A 463 -5.11 5.15 -25.00
CA VAL A 463 -3.77 5.64 -24.64
C VAL A 463 -3.85 6.87 -23.74
N ALA A 464 -4.78 7.81 -23.98
CA ALA A 464 -4.97 8.96 -23.10
C ALA A 464 -5.42 8.56 -21.67
N LEU A 465 -6.30 7.56 -21.54
CA LEU A 465 -6.68 7.01 -20.23
C LEU A 465 -5.49 6.37 -19.49
N LEU A 466 -4.59 5.68 -20.22
CA LEU A 466 -3.35 5.12 -19.68
C LEU A 466 -2.36 6.23 -19.23
N LEU A 467 -2.19 7.28 -20.03
CA LEU A 467 -1.28 8.40 -19.72
C LEU A 467 -1.79 9.27 -18.56
N GLN A 468 -3.10 9.47 -18.43
CA GLN A 468 -3.69 10.12 -17.26
C GLN A 468 -3.44 9.29 -15.98
N THR A 469 -3.60 7.95 -16.09
CA THR A 469 -3.30 7.00 -15.01
C THR A 469 -1.82 7.09 -14.61
N ASN A 470 -0.90 7.06 -15.58
CA ASN A 470 0.53 7.15 -15.35
C ASN A 470 1.26 7.85 -16.53
N PRO A 471 1.61 9.13 -16.39
CA PRO A 471 2.24 9.91 -17.47
C PRO A 471 3.73 9.60 -17.67
N LEU A 472 4.27 8.60 -16.97
CA LEU A 472 5.64 8.09 -17.18
C LEU A 472 5.65 6.81 -18.03
N LEU A 473 4.50 6.36 -18.53
CA LEU A 473 4.40 5.23 -19.45
C LEU A 473 4.92 5.63 -20.84
N THR A 474 6.00 4.97 -21.27
CA THR A 474 6.55 5.11 -22.62
C THR A 474 5.68 4.38 -23.66
N SER A 475 5.72 4.83 -24.92
CA SER A 475 4.99 4.19 -26.03
C SER A 475 5.21 2.65 -26.12
N PRO A 476 6.43 2.08 -26.00
CA PRO A 476 6.61 0.63 -25.97
C PRO A 476 5.94 -0.07 -24.77
N GLN A 477 5.87 0.57 -23.60
CA GLN A 477 5.14 0.03 -22.45
C GLN A 477 3.63 0.09 -22.69
N ILE A 478 3.11 1.18 -23.27
CA ILE A 478 1.68 1.33 -23.59
C ILE A 478 1.24 0.30 -24.63
N LYS A 479 2.04 0.11 -25.69
CA LYS A 479 1.88 -0.97 -26.67
C LYS A 479 1.81 -2.34 -25.98
N TYR A 480 2.78 -2.65 -25.11
CA TYR A 480 2.80 -3.91 -24.35
C TYR A 480 1.61 -4.07 -23.39
N ILE A 481 1.18 -3.02 -22.71
CA ILE A 481 -0.01 -3.02 -21.84
C ILE A 481 -1.26 -3.36 -22.64
N LEU A 482 -1.46 -2.73 -23.80
CA LEU A 482 -2.60 -2.99 -24.69
C LEU A 482 -2.57 -4.43 -25.23
N GLU A 483 -1.40 -4.90 -25.66
CA GLU A 483 -1.21 -6.28 -26.15
C GLU A 483 -1.48 -7.33 -25.04
N MET A 484 -0.99 -7.11 -23.81
CA MET A 484 -1.13 -8.06 -22.69
C MET A 484 -2.50 -8.03 -21.99
N SER A 485 -3.32 -7.01 -22.24
CA SER A 485 -4.66 -6.86 -21.63
C SER A 485 -5.82 -7.12 -22.58
N ALA A 486 -5.54 -7.27 -23.88
CA ALA A 486 -6.52 -7.56 -24.91
C ALA A 486 -7.27 -8.90 -24.69
N ILE A 487 -8.45 -8.99 -25.30
CA ILE A 487 -9.20 -10.23 -25.48
C ILE A 487 -8.59 -10.97 -26.66
N ASP A 488 -7.88 -12.07 -26.41
CA ASP A 488 -7.35 -13.00 -27.42
C ASP A 488 -8.47 -13.43 -28.40
N LEU A 489 -8.25 -13.23 -29.71
CA LEU A 489 -9.21 -13.49 -30.79
C LEU A 489 -8.45 -14.02 -32.00
N GLY A 490 -9.04 -14.99 -32.72
CA GLY A 490 -8.40 -15.62 -33.87
C GLY A 490 -7.63 -16.88 -33.50
N ALA A 491 -6.35 -16.95 -33.88
CA ALA A 491 -5.42 -17.92 -33.31
C ALA A 491 -5.03 -17.50 -31.88
N SER A 492 -4.58 -18.43 -31.04
CA SER A 492 -4.26 -18.06 -29.64
C SER A 492 -2.89 -17.41 -29.51
N GLY A 493 -2.88 -16.21 -28.95
CA GLY A 493 -1.72 -15.32 -28.92
C GLY A 493 -1.55 -14.55 -30.22
N LYS A 494 -0.76 -13.46 -30.18
CA LYS A 494 -0.65 -12.45 -31.25
C LYS A 494 -0.54 -13.04 -32.65
N ASP A 495 -1.58 -12.83 -33.46
CA ASP A 495 -1.67 -13.27 -34.85
C ASP A 495 -1.68 -12.10 -35.85
N GLY A 496 -1.65 -12.41 -37.14
CA GLY A 496 -1.59 -11.40 -38.21
C GLY A 496 -2.93 -10.74 -38.53
N LEU A 497 -4.04 -11.21 -37.96
CA LEU A 497 -5.40 -10.82 -38.33
C LEU A 497 -6.02 -9.89 -37.27
N TYR A 498 -5.96 -10.30 -35.99
CA TYR A 498 -6.46 -9.52 -34.86
C TYR A 498 -5.34 -8.79 -34.10
N GLY A 499 -4.07 -9.10 -34.37
CA GLY A 499 -2.96 -8.74 -33.49
C GLY A 499 -3.05 -9.57 -32.21
N SER A 500 -2.82 -8.96 -31.05
CA SER A 500 -3.04 -9.60 -29.74
C SER A 500 -4.52 -9.71 -29.35
N GLY A 501 -5.44 -9.46 -30.28
CA GLY A 501 -6.88 -9.47 -30.04
C GLY A 501 -7.49 -8.08 -29.82
N ARG A 502 -8.76 -8.02 -29.38
CA ARG A 502 -9.46 -6.75 -29.19
C ARG A 502 -9.11 -6.13 -27.84
N ILE A 503 -8.77 -4.83 -27.81
CA ILE A 503 -8.48 -4.11 -26.57
C ILE A 503 -9.60 -4.20 -25.51
N ASP A 504 -9.17 -4.16 -24.24
CA ASP A 504 -10.00 -4.05 -23.04
C ASP A 504 -9.37 -3.00 -22.12
N VAL A 505 -9.89 -1.77 -22.19
CA VAL A 505 -9.30 -0.58 -21.57
C VAL A 505 -9.30 -0.66 -20.05
N ASN A 506 -10.32 -1.31 -19.46
CA ASN A 506 -10.39 -1.47 -18.02
C ASN A 506 -9.29 -2.42 -17.51
N LYS A 507 -9.02 -3.51 -18.26
CA LYS A 507 -7.87 -4.37 -18.01
C LYS A 507 -6.55 -3.67 -18.28
N ALA A 508 -6.46 -2.83 -19.32
CA ALA A 508 -5.25 -2.05 -19.62
C ALA A 508 -4.88 -1.12 -18.46
N VAL A 509 -5.83 -0.34 -17.93
CA VAL A 509 -5.61 0.56 -16.77
C VAL A 509 -5.30 -0.22 -15.50
N LYS A 510 -5.97 -1.36 -15.25
CA LYS A 510 -5.60 -2.28 -14.15
C LYS A 510 -4.15 -2.77 -14.29
N TYR A 511 -3.79 -3.31 -15.45
CA TYR A 511 -2.47 -3.86 -15.72
C TYR A 511 -1.37 -2.80 -15.57
N ALA A 512 -1.64 -1.57 -16.03
CA ALA A 512 -0.75 -0.41 -15.82
C ALA A 512 -0.50 -0.14 -14.33
N LEU A 513 -1.57 -0.07 -13.51
CA LEU A 513 -1.44 0.11 -12.06
C LEU A 513 -0.71 -1.05 -11.38
N GLU A 514 -0.93 -2.29 -11.82
CA GLU A 514 -0.33 -3.51 -11.25
C GLU A 514 1.18 -3.67 -11.55
N HIS A 515 1.65 -3.21 -12.73
CA HIS A 515 3.01 -3.46 -13.21
C HIS A 515 3.89 -2.20 -13.31
N TYR A 516 3.30 -1.02 -13.48
CA TYR A 516 4.02 0.26 -13.65
C TYR A 516 3.59 1.33 -12.63
N GLY A 517 2.47 1.13 -11.94
CA GLY A 517 1.94 2.08 -10.97
C GLY A 517 1.25 3.27 -11.61
N GLY A 518 1.12 4.37 -10.87
CA GLY A 518 0.44 5.58 -11.34
C GLY A 518 -0.37 6.29 -10.25
N LYS A 519 -1.47 6.92 -10.66
CA LYS A 519 -2.38 7.71 -9.84
C LYS A 519 -3.72 6.98 -9.69
N ILE A 520 -4.26 6.98 -8.46
CA ILE A 520 -5.64 6.60 -8.16
C ILE A 520 -6.34 7.89 -7.71
N ILE A 521 -7.29 8.38 -8.49
CA ILE A 521 -7.92 9.71 -8.28
C ILE A 521 -9.29 9.67 -7.60
N GLN A 522 -9.91 8.48 -7.53
CA GLN A 522 -11.10 8.18 -6.73
C GLN A 522 -10.94 6.84 -5.98
N ASN A 523 -11.94 6.40 -5.21
CA ASN A 523 -11.86 5.13 -4.48
C ASN A 523 -11.74 3.91 -5.43
N LEU A 524 -10.56 3.29 -5.49
CA LEU A 524 -10.39 1.98 -6.14
C LEU A 524 -11.09 0.92 -5.29
N THR A 525 -12.03 0.18 -5.86
CA THR A 525 -12.68 -0.97 -5.20
C THR A 525 -12.32 -2.25 -5.93
N ILE A 526 -11.65 -3.18 -5.24
CA ILE A 526 -11.28 -4.51 -5.74
C ILE A 526 -12.49 -5.44 -5.56
N PRO A 527 -13.15 -5.92 -6.64
CA PRO A 527 -14.35 -6.76 -6.54
C PRO A 527 -14.11 -8.08 -5.79
N SER A 528 -15.16 -8.66 -5.19
CA SER A 528 -15.08 -9.93 -4.44
C SER A 528 -14.70 -11.14 -5.30
N SER A 529 -14.90 -11.05 -6.62
CA SER A 529 -14.49 -12.04 -7.62
C SER A 529 -13.04 -11.88 -8.11
N GLU A 530 -12.32 -10.84 -7.69
CA GLU A 530 -11.02 -10.48 -8.24
C GLU A 530 -9.86 -10.63 -7.26
N THR A 531 -8.68 -10.86 -7.86
CA THR A 531 -7.38 -10.60 -7.26
C THR A 531 -6.73 -9.42 -7.99
N TRP A 532 -6.06 -8.55 -7.23
CA TRP A 532 -5.19 -7.49 -7.74
C TRP A 532 -3.77 -7.71 -7.21
N THR A 533 -2.77 -7.66 -8.08
CA THR A 533 -1.37 -8.03 -7.78
C THR A 533 -0.39 -6.92 -8.17
N PHE A 534 0.12 -6.18 -7.20
CA PHE A 534 1.12 -5.13 -7.42
C PHE A 534 2.55 -5.72 -7.41
N SER A 535 3.27 -5.43 -8.50
CA SER A 535 4.63 -5.90 -8.77
C SER A 535 5.71 -5.18 -7.93
N PRO A 536 6.88 -5.80 -7.65
CA PRO A 536 7.98 -5.16 -6.92
C PRO A 536 8.39 -3.80 -7.51
N GLY A 537 8.57 -2.80 -6.65
CA GLY A 537 9.01 -1.45 -7.02
C GLY A 537 7.91 -0.50 -7.52
N VAL A 538 6.71 -1.04 -7.81
CA VAL A 538 5.55 -0.24 -8.25
C VAL A 538 5.19 0.82 -7.20
N THR A 539 4.96 2.06 -7.66
CA THR A 539 4.52 3.17 -6.82
C THR A 539 3.15 3.66 -7.26
N VAL A 540 2.20 3.69 -6.31
CA VAL A 540 0.82 4.12 -6.48
C VAL A 540 0.56 5.35 -5.61
N THR A 541 0.11 6.43 -6.23
CA THR A 541 -0.25 7.68 -5.55
C THR A 541 -1.76 7.82 -5.49
N ILE A 542 -2.33 7.82 -4.28
CA ILE A 542 -3.78 7.86 -4.05
C ILE A 542 -4.20 9.28 -3.69
N GLN A 543 -4.89 9.96 -4.61
CA GLN A 543 -5.22 11.38 -4.51
C GLN A 543 -6.57 11.65 -3.81
N SER A 544 -6.88 12.93 -3.58
CA SER A 544 -8.23 13.43 -3.19
C SER A 544 -8.87 12.78 -1.95
N GLY A 545 -8.07 12.20 -1.04
CA GLY A 545 -8.60 11.46 0.10
C GLY A 545 -9.30 10.13 -0.28
N ALA A 546 -9.01 9.58 -1.46
CA ALA A 546 -9.45 8.27 -1.92
C ALA A 546 -8.80 7.12 -1.15
N SER A 547 -9.38 5.93 -1.27
CA SER A 547 -8.98 4.69 -0.58
C SER A 547 -8.81 3.55 -1.59
N ILE A 548 -8.04 2.53 -1.22
CA ILE A 548 -8.11 1.19 -1.85
C ILE A 548 -9.05 0.37 -0.97
N ILE A 549 -10.19 -0.06 -1.51
CA ILE A 549 -11.22 -0.85 -0.82
C ILE A 549 -11.13 -2.29 -1.32
N VAL A 550 -10.84 -3.23 -0.42
CA VAL A 550 -10.61 -4.63 -0.78
C VAL A 550 -11.85 -5.44 -0.39
N ASN A 551 -12.62 -5.88 -1.39
CA ASN A 551 -13.72 -6.83 -1.20
C ASN A 551 -13.28 -8.26 -1.57
N GLY A 552 -12.40 -8.39 -2.57
CA GLY A 552 -11.76 -9.64 -2.99
C GLY A 552 -10.37 -9.83 -2.36
N ILE A 553 -9.36 -10.00 -3.21
CA ILE A 553 -7.97 -10.27 -2.79
C ILE A 553 -7.03 -9.16 -3.24
N LEU A 554 -6.29 -8.56 -2.30
CA LEU A 554 -5.16 -7.68 -2.58
C LEU A 554 -3.84 -8.40 -2.33
N ILE A 555 -2.95 -8.39 -3.32
CA ILE A 555 -1.58 -8.88 -3.22
C ILE A 555 -0.64 -7.72 -3.57
N ALA A 556 0.28 -7.39 -2.68
CA ALA A 556 1.38 -6.46 -2.93
C ALA A 556 2.66 -7.12 -2.45
N ASN A 557 3.43 -7.70 -3.36
CA ASN A 557 4.59 -8.55 -3.05
C ASN A 557 5.88 -7.89 -3.51
N GLY A 558 6.36 -6.92 -2.74
CA GLY A 558 7.67 -6.32 -2.96
C GLY A 558 8.82 -7.23 -2.55
N THR A 559 10.04 -6.82 -2.90
CA THR A 559 11.28 -7.39 -2.34
C THR A 559 11.89 -6.42 -1.32
N SER A 560 12.90 -6.86 -0.56
CA SER A 560 13.63 -6.01 0.39
C SER A 560 14.31 -4.79 -0.26
N THR A 561 14.66 -4.89 -1.55
CA THR A 561 15.28 -3.83 -2.35
C THR A 561 14.29 -3.08 -3.26
N SER A 562 13.17 -3.70 -3.64
CA SER A 562 12.17 -3.16 -4.57
C SER A 562 10.78 -3.26 -3.94
N LYS A 563 10.48 -2.31 -3.04
CA LYS A 563 9.24 -2.28 -2.27
C LYS A 563 8.06 -1.71 -3.07
N VAL A 564 6.86 -2.24 -2.86
CA VAL A 564 5.62 -1.65 -3.40
C VAL A 564 5.25 -0.42 -2.58
N THR A 565 5.03 0.74 -3.19
CA THR A 565 4.74 1.98 -2.47
C THR A 565 3.30 2.44 -2.67
N PHE A 566 2.60 2.70 -1.58
CA PHE A 566 1.27 3.32 -1.54
C PHE A 566 1.36 4.67 -0.80
N ASP A 567 1.22 5.78 -1.53
CA ASP A 567 1.33 7.14 -0.99
C ASP A 567 -0.02 7.87 -1.06
N PHE A 568 -0.62 8.19 0.09
CA PHE A 568 -1.94 8.79 0.18
C PHE A 568 -1.87 10.33 0.34
N ILE A 569 -2.46 11.07 -0.59
CA ILE A 569 -2.48 12.54 -0.54
C ILE A 569 -3.73 13.04 0.21
N SER A 570 -3.53 14.06 1.04
CA SER A 570 -4.58 14.77 1.81
C SER A 570 -5.38 13.90 2.81
N PRO A 571 -4.73 13.20 3.76
CA PRO A 571 -5.42 12.52 4.85
C PRO A 571 -6.24 13.53 5.67
N ASN A 572 -7.51 13.20 5.90
CA ASN A 572 -8.40 14.01 6.72
C ASN A 572 -9.41 13.13 7.47
N SER A 573 -9.92 13.64 8.59
CA SER A 573 -10.84 12.94 9.49
C SER A 573 -12.21 12.60 8.90
N THR A 574 -12.57 13.18 7.74
CA THR A 574 -13.88 13.04 7.11
C THR A 574 -13.90 11.92 6.07
N THR A 575 -12.86 11.78 5.24
CA THR A 575 -12.76 10.68 4.25
C THR A 575 -12.08 9.43 4.81
N GLN A 576 -11.21 9.59 5.82
CA GLN A 576 -10.48 8.52 6.49
C GLN A 576 -9.83 7.53 5.50
N ASN A 577 -9.01 8.03 4.58
CA ASN A 577 -8.35 7.23 3.53
C ASN A 577 -7.39 6.15 4.07
N GLY A 578 -7.09 5.16 3.23
CA GLY A 578 -6.16 4.06 3.52
C GLY A 578 -6.36 2.84 2.62
N ILE A 579 -5.65 1.76 2.90
CA ILE A 579 -5.96 0.42 2.37
C ILE A 579 -6.99 -0.24 3.31
N LYS A 580 -8.18 -0.56 2.80
CA LYS A 580 -9.37 -0.93 3.57
C LYS A 580 -9.83 -2.35 3.23
N PHE A 581 -9.37 -3.34 3.99
CA PHE A 581 -9.92 -4.68 3.96
C PHE A 581 -11.28 -4.69 4.66
N ILE A 582 -12.33 -5.11 3.97
CA ILE A 582 -13.68 -5.21 4.54
C ILE A 582 -14.12 -6.67 4.77
N SER A 583 -15.29 -6.86 5.37
CA SER A 583 -15.86 -8.20 5.56
C SER A 583 -15.99 -8.93 4.23
N GLY A 584 -15.53 -10.18 4.17
CA GLY A 584 -15.42 -10.96 2.93
C GLY A 584 -14.00 -11.06 2.36
N SER A 585 -13.12 -10.09 2.64
CA SER A 585 -11.82 -9.95 1.97
C SER A 585 -10.70 -10.89 2.45
N ASN A 586 -9.59 -10.87 1.70
CA ASN A 586 -8.36 -11.62 1.94
C ASN A 586 -7.17 -10.81 1.37
N GLY A 587 -5.92 -11.10 1.75
CA GLY A 587 -4.77 -10.49 1.06
C GLY A 587 -3.41 -10.58 1.74
N THR A 588 -2.38 -10.09 1.06
CA THR A 588 -1.01 -10.02 1.58
C THR A 588 -0.30 -8.76 1.09
N ILE A 589 0.28 -8.04 2.04
CA ILE A 589 1.08 -6.82 1.83
C ILE A 589 2.47 -7.14 2.37
N ASN A 590 3.39 -7.54 1.49
CA ASN A 590 4.75 -7.92 1.83
C ASN A 590 5.77 -6.94 1.24
N ASN A 591 6.73 -6.49 2.06
CA ASN A 591 7.75 -5.50 1.67
C ASN A 591 7.13 -4.24 1.01
N ALA A 592 6.09 -3.67 1.61
CA ALA A 592 5.50 -2.42 1.15
C ALA A 592 6.10 -1.18 1.86
N ILE A 593 5.84 0.00 1.30
CA ILE A 593 5.92 1.30 1.96
C ILE A 593 4.53 1.90 1.88
N ILE A 594 3.87 2.13 3.01
CA ILE A 594 2.54 2.74 3.09
C ILE A 594 2.68 4.05 3.86
N ARG A 595 2.28 5.17 3.27
CA ARG A 595 2.48 6.47 3.93
C ARG A 595 1.36 7.47 3.70
N ASN A 596 1.26 8.40 4.64
CA ASN A 596 0.37 9.57 4.57
C ASN A 596 -1.14 9.27 4.57
N GLY A 597 -1.58 8.02 4.81
CA GLY A 597 -3.01 7.66 4.89
C GLY A 597 -3.60 7.89 6.29
N TYR A 598 -4.88 8.25 6.41
CA TYR A 598 -5.54 8.37 7.73
C TYR A 598 -5.47 7.03 8.48
N TYR A 599 -5.87 5.95 7.83
CA TYR A 599 -5.42 4.60 8.14
C TYR A 599 -4.29 4.26 7.16
N GLY A 600 -3.18 3.67 7.62
CA GLY A 600 -2.22 3.05 6.70
C GLY A 600 -2.85 1.80 6.08
N VAL A 601 -3.15 0.83 6.94
CA VAL A 601 -4.05 -0.29 6.66
C VAL A 601 -5.17 -0.32 7.70
N SER A 602 -6.40 -0.58 7.26
CA SER A 602 -7.51 -0.91 8.15
C SER A 602 -8.18 -2.22 7.76
N VAL A 603 -8.59 -3.00 8.76
CA VAL A 603 -9.39 -4.23 8.59
C VAL A 603 -10.70 -4.06 9.35
N THR A 604 -11.84 -4.20 8.66
CA THR A 604 -13.17 -4.02 9.26
C THR A 604 -14.11 -5.19 8.99
N GLY A 605 -14.76 -5.69 10.04
CA GLY A 605 -15.60 -6.89 9.97
C GLY A 605 -14.78 -8.18 9.83
N ASN A 606 -15.34 -9.18 9.15
CA ASN A 606 -14.83 -10.55 9.17
C ASN A 606 -14.20 -10.92 7.82
N PRO A 607 -12.85 -11.01 7.70
CA PRO A 607 -12.20 -11.50 6.49
C PRO A 607 -12.45 -13.00 6.28
N THR A 608 -12.45 -13.46 5.03
CA THR A 608 -12.62 -14.89 4.69
C THR A 608 -11.30 -15.65 4.72
N GLY A 609 -10.20 -14.99 4.34
CA GLY A 609 -8.85 -15.53 4.36
C GLY A 609 -7.96 -14.90 5.43
N ALA A 610 -6.65 -15.01 5.24
CA ALA A 610 -5.64 -14.44 6.13
C ALA A 610 -5.12 -13.12 5.56
N ILE A 611 -5.18 -12.05 6.35
CA ILE A 611 -4.62 -10.74 5.98
C ILE A 611 -3.22 -10.65 6.59
N ASN A 612 -2.20 -10.81 5.74
CA ASN A 612 -0.81 -10.77 6.16
C ASN A 612 -0.19 -9.42 5.80
N ILE A 613 0.37 -8.71 6.78
CA ILE A 613 1.11 -7.46 6.60
C ILE A 613 2.54 -7.73 7.08
N THR A 614 3.49 -7.87 6.15
CA THR A 614 4.82 -8.40 6.43
C THR A 614 5.93 -7.50 5.88
N ASN A 615 7.03 -7.35 6.63
CA ASN A 615 8.26 -6.64 6.23
C ASN A 615 8.04 -5.19 5.72
N SER A 616 6.90 -4.58 6.07
CA SER A 616 6.38 -3.36 5.45
C SER A 616 6.60 -2.14 6.35
N ALA A 617 6.95 -1.01 5.74
CA ALA A 617 7.10 0.27 6.44
C ALA A 617 5.77 1.04 6.41
N ILE A 618 5.29 1.55 7.54
CA ILE A 618 4.04 2.33 7.64
C ILE A 618 4.27 3.63 8.42
N SER A 619 4.03 4.79 7.79
CA SER A 619 4.38 6.09 8.37
C SER A 619 3.48 7.27 8.00
N ASN A 620 3.60 8.37 8.74
CA ASN A 620 2.82 9.61 8.59
C ASN A 620 1.29 9.41 8.65
N SER A 621 0.82 8.33 9.28
CA SER A 621 -0.61 7.99 9.34
C SER A 621 -1.31 8.52 10.58
N SER A 622 -2.64 8.68 10.51
CA SER A 622 -3.43 8.99 11.73
C SER A 622 -3.49 7.77 12.66
N TYR A 623 -3.63 6.58 12.08
CA TYR A 623 -3.31 5.27 12.67
C TYR A 623 -2.58 4.43 11.60
N ALA A 624 -1.42 3.86 11.92
CA ALA A 624 -0.70 3.02 10.96
C ALA A 624 -1.45 1.73 10.63
N ILE A 625 -1.97 1.02 11.63
CA ILE A 625 -2.83 -0.16 11.45
C ILE A 625 -4.05 -0.06 12.39
N TYR A 626 -5.26 -0.18 11.83
CA TYR A 626 -6.52 -0.11 12.57
C TYR A 626 -7.42 -1.32 12.29
N ILE A 627 -7.67 -2.16 13.29
CA ILE A 627 -8.50 -3.36 13.16
C ILE A 627 -9.75 -3.20 14.03
N ASN A 628 -10.94 -3.38 13.44
CA ASN A 628 -12.21 -3.19 14.14
C ASN A 628 -13.26 -4.24 13.74
N GLY A 629 -13.77 -4.97 14.73
CA GLY A 629 -14.75 -6.03 14.57
C GLY A 629 -14.15 -7.43 14.80
N ASN A 630 -15.07 -8.40 14.96
CA ASN A 630 -14.82 -9.77 15.42
C ASN A 630 -14.10 -10.64 14.37
N THR A 631 -12.88 -10.21 14.07
CA THR A 631 -11.88 -10.92 13.30
C THR A 631 -11.57 -12.26 13.95
N SER A 632 -11.61 -13.32 13.16
CA SER A 632 -10.83 -14.54 13.43
C SER A 632 -9.34 -14.17 13.58
N SER A 633 -8.54 -15.07 14.14
CA SER A 633 -7.08 -14.91 14.32
C SER A 633 -6.29 -15.01 12.99
N ASN A 634 -6.81 -14.34 11.96
CA ASN A 634 -6.42 -14.37 10.56
C ASN A 634 -5.61 -13.14 10.15
N VAL A 635 -5.48 -12.12 11.02
CA VAL A 635 -4.66 -10.93 10.73
C VAL A 635 -3.29 -11.08 11.39
N ASN A 636 -2.25 -11.11 10.55
CA ASN A 636 -0.86 -11.30 10.96
C ASN A 636 -0.04 -10.07 10.56
N ILE A 637 0.75 -9.54 11.50
CA ILE A 637 1.58 -8.35 11.33
C ILE A 637 3.00 -8.73 11.73
N THR A 638 3.91 -8.90 10.76
CA THR A 638 5.22 -9.55 11.01
C THR A 638 6.40 -8.79 10.40
N GLY A 639 7.39 -8.43 11.21
CA GLY A 639 8.61 -7.75 10.75
C GLY A 639 8.37 -6.34 10.19
N CYS A 640 7.24 -5.72 10.50
CA CYS A 640 6.88 -4.39 10.01
C CYS A 640 7.57 -3.29 10.80
N ASP A 641 7.84 -2.17 10.13
CA ASP A 641 8.41 -0.96 10.69
C ASP A 641 7.35 0.14 10.71
N ILE A 642 6.91 0.56 11.89
CA ILE A 642 5.73 1.39 12.10
C ILE A 642 6.14 2.61 12.88
N GLY A 643 6.09 3.79 12.27
CA GLY A 643 6.50 4.99 13.01
C GLY A 643 6.16 6.33 12.42
N THR A 644 6.52 7.38 13.16
CA THR A 644 6.26 8.78 12.78
C THR A 644 4.78 9.01 12.41
N SER A 645 3.87 8.47 13.23
CA SER A 645 2.41 8.45 13.01
C SER A 645 1.68 8.84 14.29
N SER A 646 0.48 9.44 14.20
CA SER A 646 -0.28 9.81 15.42
C SER A 646 -1.00 8.63 16.10
N GLY A 647 -0.81 7.42 15.58
CA GLY A 647 -1.27 6.17 16.16
C GLY A 647 -0.53 5.01 15.48
N GLY A 648 -0.15 3.99 16.26
CA GLY A 648 0.51 2.79 15.75
C GLY A 648 -0.50 1.71 15.36
N ILE A 649 -0.51 0.60 16.10
CA ILE A 649 -1.46 -0.51 15.91
C ILE A 649 -2.62 -0.35 16.91
N ASN A 650 -3.87 -0.38 16.43
CA ASN A 650 -5.06 -0.24 17.28
C ASN A 650 -6.10 -1.32 16.96
N LEU A 651 -6.41 -2.17 17.94
CA LEU A 651 -7.29 -3.33 17.84
C LEU A 651 -8.56 -3.12 18.68
N ASN A 652 -9.73 -3.21 18.05
CA ASN A 652 -11.02 -2.99 18.67
C ASN A 652 -11.97 -4.17 18.41
N SER A 653 -12.36 -4.89 19.46
CA SER A 653 -13.15 -6.13 19.37
C SER A 653 -12.56 -7.20 18.43
N ALA A 654 -11.22 -7.31 18.38
CA ALA A 654 -10.48 -8.00 17.33
C ALA A 654 -9.43 -9.01 17.86
N VAL A 655 -8.90 -9.87 16.98
CA VAL A 655 -7.80 -10.79 17.28
C VAL A 655 -6.73 -10.71 16.19
N ALA A 656 -5.48 -10.41 16.57
CA ALA A 656 -4.36 -10.32 15.65
C ALA A 656 -3.07 -10.92 16.24
N ASN A 657 -2.15 -11.33 15.37
CA ASN A 657 -0.80 -11.75 15.75
C ASN A 657 0.21 -10.70 15.32
N ILE A 658 1.03 -10.21 16.25
CA ILE A 658 2.06 -9.19 16.00
C ILE A 658 3.42 -9.80 16.37
N ASP A 659 4.36 -9.86 15.43
CA ASP A 659 5.64 -10.56 15.59
C ASP A 659 6.81 -9.75 15.00
N GLY A 660 7.88 -9.57 15.77
CA GLY A 660 9.14 -8.98 15.27
C GLY A 660 9.05 -7.55 14.74
N CYS A 661 7.99 -6.80 15.06
CA CYS A 661 7.76 -5.46 14.53
C CYS A 661 8.53 -4.39 15.31
N THR A 662 8.98 -3.34 14.62
CA THR A 662 9.49 -2.10 15.24
C THR A 662 8.38 -1.06 15.21
N ILE A 663 8.08 -0.45 16.36
CA ILE A 663 6.96 0.48 16.56
C ILE A 663 7.49 1.70 17.32
N HIS A 664 7.62 2.84 16.66
CA HIS A 664 8.40 3.96 17.19
C HIS A 664 7.90 5.36 16.83
N ASN A 665 8.28 6.36 17.63
CA ASN A 665 7.95 7.77 17.41
C ASN A 665 6.44 8.04 17.23
N ILE A 666 5.57 7.24 17.86
CA ILE A 666 4.11 7.41 17.83
C ILE A 666 3.69 8.52 18.80
N THR A 667 2.69 9.33 18.44
CA THR A 667 2.31 10.57 19.16
C THR A 667 0.85 10.61 19.66
N THR A 668 0.25 9.45 19.93
CA THR A 668 -1.19 9.30 20.22
C THR A 668 -1.72 10.16 21.37
N TYR A 669 -2.93 10.70 21.22
CA TYR A 669 -3.71 11.28 22.31
C TYR A 669 -4.64 10.23 22.93
N GLY A 670 -4.23 9.62 24.05
CA GLY A 670 -5.10 8.79 24.88
C GLY A 670 -5.16 7.31 24.47
N GLY A 671 -4.03 6.70 24.12
CA GLY A 671 -3.93 5.29 23.74
C GLY A 671 -2.52 4.73 23.90
N GLY A 672 -2.25 3.57 23.32
CA GLY A 672 -0.90 3.02 23.19
C GLY A 672 -0.36 3.14 21.77
N ALA A 673 0.97 3.00 21.61
CA ALA A 673 1.59 2.72 20.32
C ALA A 673 1.13 1.35 19.78
N VAL A 674 0.85 0.40 20.67
CA VAL A 674 -0.08 -0.72 20.43
C VAL A 674 -1.27 -0.59 21.39
N THR A 675 -2.49 -0.78 20.90
CA THR A 675 -3.72 -0.76 21.72
C THR A 675 -4.55 -2.01 21.48
N PHE A 676 -4.88 -2.72 22.56
CA PHE A 676 -5.89 -3.78 22.61
C PHE A 676 -7.11 -3.25 23.37
N ASN A 677 -8.29 -3.27 22.75
CA ASN A 677 -9.56 -2.84 23.35
C ASN A 677 -10.65 -3.88 23.04
N ASN A 678 -11.22 -4.54 24.04
CA ASN A 678 -12.10 -5.72 23.85
C ASN A 678 -11.47 -6.79 22.94
N SER A 679 -10.13 -6.91 22.95
CA SER A 679 -9.34 -7.60 21.91
C SER A 679 -8.37 -8.64 22.49
N GLY A 680 -8.03 -9.64 21.68
CA GLY A 680 -7.08 -10.70 22.04
C GLY A 680 -5.97 -10.88 21.01
N GLY A 681 -5.27 -12.01 21.12
CA GLY A 681 -4.19 -12.39 20.21
C GLY A 681 -2.81 -12.32 20.86
N THR A 682 -1.77 -12.10 20.04
CA THR A 682 -0.38 -12.16 20.47
C THR A 682 0.40 -10.93 20.05
N ILE A 683 1.32 -10.47 20.90
CA ILE A 683 2.39 -9.54 20.52
C ILE A 683 3.73 -10.04 21.06
N LYS A 684 4.66 -10.33 20.16
CA LYS A 684 5.96 -10.90 20.52
C LYS A 684 7.13 -10.38 19.71
N ASN A 685 8.33 -10.48 20.28
CA ASN A 685 9.60 -10.09 19.64
C ASN A 685 9.67 -8.63 19.16
N CYS A 686 8.73 -7.77 19.56
CA CYS A 686 8.62 -6.40 19.04
C CYS A 686 9.49 -5.41 19.81
N SER A 687 9.92 -4.34 19.13
CA SER A 687 10.57 -3.17 19.73
C SER A 687 9.59 -2.00 19.72
N ILE A 688 9.21 -1.50 20.90
CA ILE A 688 8.17 -0.47 21.08
C ILE A 688 8.79 0.73 21.82
N GLN A 689 9.28 1.72 21.06
CA GLN A 689 10.23 2.70 21.59
C GLN A 689 10.01 4.15 21.18
N ASN A 690 10.46 5.08 22.04
CA ASN A 690 10.48 6.53 21.77
C ASN A 690 9.10 7.16 21.49
N ASN A 691 8.01 6.53 21.96
CA ASN A 691 6.65 7.03 21.75
C ASN A 691 6.36 8.16 22.75
N SER A 692 5.69 9.22 22.28
CA SER A 692 5.61 10.51 22.96
C SER A 692 4.18 11.07 23.01
N GLY A 693 4.01 12.20 23.70
CA GLY A 693 2.67 12.76 23.97
C GLY A 693 1.93 11.91 25.01
N SER A 694 0.67 11.58 24.74
CA SER A 694 -0.17 10.76 25.62
C SER A 694 -0.25 9.30 25.16
N ALA A 695 0.86 8.77 24.63
CA ALA A 695 1.01 7.39 24.20
C ALA A 695 1.70 6.54 25.28
N ASN A 696 1.03 5.48 25.74
CA ASN A 696 1.70 4.34 26.38
C ASN A 696 2.46 3.51 25.32
N GLY A 697 3.39 2.63 25.72
CA GLY A 697 3.95 1.63 24.81
C GLY A 697 2.86 0.66 24.33
N ILE A 698 2.29 -0.11 25.25
CA ILE A 698 1.11 -0.95 25.03
C ILE A 698 -0.02 -0.49 25.96
N SER A 699 -1.24 -0.30 25.43
CA SER A 699 -2.47 -0.16 26.23
C SER A 699 -3.35 -1.41 26.06
N ILE A 700 -3.86 -1.96 27.16
CA ILE A 700 -4.64 -3.19 27.22
C ILE A 700 -5.91 -2.90 28.01
N LEU A 701 -7.04 -2.79 27.32
CA LEU A 701 -8.26 -2.15 27.80
C LEU A 701 -9.48 -3.10 27.67
N ASN A 702 -10.38 -3.06 28.64
CA ASN A 702 -11.75 -3.58 28.57
C ASN A 702 -11.87 -5.03 28.07
N ASN A 703 -11.90 -6.04 28.95
CA ASN A 703 -11.98 -7.47 28.64
C ASN A 703 -10.85 -8.05 27.77
N SER A 704 -9.84 -7.25 27.39
CA SER A 704 -8.72 -7.73 26.56
C SER A 704 -7.81 -8.70 27.32
N SER A 705 -7.32 -9.73 26.64
CA SER A 705 -6.46 -10.79 27.22
C SER A 705 -5.32 -11.24 26.29
N PRO A 706 -4.50 -10.32 25.74
CA PRO A 706 -3.40 -10.67 24.86
C PRO A 706 -2.23 -11.36 25.60
N TYR A 707 -1.47 -12.16 24.85
CA TYR A 707 -0.16 -12.67 25.28
C TYR A 707 0.95 -11.74 24.78
N VAL A 708 1.70 -11.17 25.71
CA VAL A 708 2.76 -10.17 25.50
C VAL A 708 4.11 -10.83 25.84
N PHE A 709 4.88 -11.23 24.82
CA PHE A 709 6.05 -12.10 25.01
C PHE A 709 7.34 -11.58 24.37
N GLN A 710 8.45 -11.52 25.12
CA GLN A 710 9.78 -11.24 24.57
C GLN A 710 9.87 -9.88 23.82
N ASN A 711 9.10 -8.88 24.24
CA ASN A 711 9.13 -7.53 23.65
C ASN A 711 10.10 -6.61 24.40
N THR A 712 10.71 -5.67 23.68
CA THR A 712 11.44 -4.54 24.26
C THR A 712 10.56 -3.30 24.21
N ILE A 713 10.25 -2.71 25.36
CA ILE A 713 9.37 -1.55 25.51
C ILE A 713 10.18 -0.48 26.24
N ALA A 714 10.57 0.60 25.56
CA ALA A 714 11.56 1.56 26.07
C ALA A 714 11.26 3.02 25.72
N ASN A 715 11.81 3.97 26.49
CA ASN A 715 11.79 5.41 26.18
C ASN A 715 10.40 6.03 25.91
N ASN A 716 9.33 5.40 26.39
CA ASN A 716 7.95 5.90 26.23
C ASN A 716 7.65 7.00 27.27
N THR A 717 6.92 8.05 26.90
CA THR A 717 6.64 9.20 27.80
C THR A 717 5.53 8.95 28.82
N LEU A 718 4.59 8.03 28.55
CA LEU A 718 3.66 7.52 29.56
C LEU A 718 4.14 6.16 30.09
N ASN A 719 3.25 5.19 30.23
CA ASN A 719 3.55 3.87 30.78
C ASN A 719 4.10 2.93 29.71
N GLY A 720 4.89 1.93 30.12
CA GLY A 720 5.39 0.89 29.21
C GLY A 720 4.25 -0.03 28.77
N VAL A 721 3.59 -0.64 29.75
CA VAL A 721 2.32 -1.35 29.60
C VAL A 721 1.30 -0.73 30.54
N TYR A 722 0.11 -0.41 30.01
CA TYR A 722 -1.03 0.12 30.76
C TYR A 722 -2.21 -0.85 30.64
N VAL A 723 -2.76 -1.29 31.77
CA VAL A 723 -3.84 -2.29 31.85
C VAL A 723 -5.04 -1.72 32.60
N TYR A 724 -6.24 -1.84 32.03
CA TYR A 724 -7.49 -1.28 32.56
C TYR A 724 -8.70 -2.18 32.24
N HIS A 725 -9.41 -2.67 33.26
CA HIS A 725 -10.47 -3.70 33.13
C HIS A 725 -10.05 -4.88 32.22
N ALA A 726 -8.80 -5.36 32.32
CA ALA A 726 -8.26 -6.34 31.38
C ALA A 726 -7.37 -7.41 32.05
N SER A 727 -7.12 -8.51 31.34
CA SER A 727 -6.44 -9.70 31.88
C SER A 727 -5.33 -10.27 30.99
N PRO A 728 -4.21 -9.54 30.78
CA PRO A 728 -3.10 -9.97 29.93
C PRO A 728 -2.11 -10.92 30.62
N SER A 729 -1.32 -11.62 29.80
CA SER A 729 -0.14 -12.38 30.22
C SER A 729 1.13 -11.71 29.66
N LEU A 730 2.14 -11.48 30.51
CA LEU A 730 3.43 -10.87 30.17
C LEU A 730 4.57 -11.85 30.49
N GLN A 731 5.41 -12.20 29.52
CA GLN A 731 6.54 -13.12 29.73
C GLN A 731 7.79 -12.66 28.97
N SER A 732 8.96 -12.75 29.59
CA SER A 732 10.27 -12.41 29.02
C SER A 732 10.44 -10.98 28.44
N ASN A 733 9.58 -10.02 28.80
CA ASN A 733 9.66 -8.65 28.24
C ASN A 733 10.70 -7.78 28.97
N VAL A 734 11.33 -6.85 28.27
CA VAL A 734 12.16 -5.77 28.84
C VAL A 734 11.35 -4.47 28.78
N ILE A 735 11.09 -3.84 29.92
CA ILE A 735 10.13 -2.72 30.04
C ILE A 735 10.76 -1.54 30.81
N SER A 736 10.73 -0.36 30.19
CA SER A 736 11.25 0.91 30.73
C SER A 736 10.53 2.13 30.12
N THR A 737 10.56 3.26 30.81
CA THR A 737 9.90 4.52 30.41
C THR A 737 10.72 5.74 30.85
N THR A 738 10.54 6.85 30.15
CA THR A 738 11.15 8.15 30.49
C THR A 738 10.18 9.11 31.18
N GLY A 739 8.90 8.73 31.30
CA GLY A 739 7.85 9.52 31.92
C GLY A 739 8.00 9.71 33.44
N TYR A 740 8.09 10.96 33.88
CA TYR A 740 7.90 11.33 35.29
C TYR A 740 6.48 10.95 35.75
N ALA A 741 6.35 10.40 36.97
CA ALA A 741 5.08 9.88 37.53
C ALA A 741 4.42 8.72 36.74
N HIS A 742 5.09 8.10 35.77
CA HIS A 742 4.56 6.98 34.99
C HIS A 742 5.30 5.65 35.25
N ALA A 743 4.64 4.53 34.97
CA ALA A 743 5.11 3.19 35.34
C ALA A 743 5.62 2.38 34.15
N ALA A 744 6.60 1.49 34.37
CA ALA A 744 6.91 0.47 33.38
C ALA A 744 5.68 -0.43 33.15
N VAL A 745 5.02 -0.87 34.23
CA VAL A 745 3.71 -1.54 34.19
C VAL A 745 2.72 -0.86 35.13
N SER A 746 1.58 -0.39 34.59
CA SER A 746 0.45 0.16 35.34
C SER A 746 -0.76 -0.76 35.18
N ASN A 747 -1.34 -1.24 36.28
CA ASN A 747 -2.43 -2.23 36.31
C ASN A 747 -3.56 -1.75 37.21
N ASN A 748 -4.60 -1.17 36.60
CA ASN A 748 -5.60 -0.34 37.30
C ASN A 748 -7.03 -0.86 37.06
N SER A 749 -7.96 -0.48 37.95
CA SER A 749 -9.40 -0.74 37.82
C SER A 749 -9.76 -2.21 37.52
N TYR A 750 -9.77 -3.05 38.55
CA TYR A 750 -10.17 -4.46 38.51
C TYR A 750 -9.44 -5.30 37.43
N SER A 751 -8.19 -4.94 37.08
CA SER A 751 -7.39 -5.69 36.09
C SER A 751 -6.66 -6.88 36.73
N TYR A 752 -6.48 -7.97 35.98
CA TYR A 752 -5.83 -9.20 36.43
C TYR A 752 -4.64 -9.56 35.52
N THR A 753 -3.44 -9.09 35.85
CA THR A 753 -2.26 -9.31 35.02
C THR A 753 -1.42 -10.48 35.53
N LEU A 754 -0.97 -11.37 34.63
CA LEU A 754 -0.10 -12.52 34.93
C LEU A 754 1.31 -12.34 34.35
N PHE A 755 2.39 -12.26 35.15
CA PHE A 755 3.76 -12.19 34.61
C PHE A 755 4.37 -13.59 34.32
N GLY A 756 3.68 -14.38 33.51
CA GLY A 756 4.05 -15.71 33.04
C GLY A 756 2.86 -16.36 32.33
N LYS A 757 2.91 -17.68 32.14
CA LYS A 757 1.84 -18.46 31.51
C LYS A 757 1.51 -19.71 32.34
N THR A 758 0.24 -20.09 32.42
CA THR A 758 -0.23 -21.19 33.31
C THR A 758 0.15 -22.60 32.84
N SER A 759 1.15 -22.75 31.97
CA SER A 759 1.46 -23.99 31.25
C SER A 759 2.68 -24.73 31.77
N TYR A 760 3.72 -24.03 32.23
CA TYR A 760 4.97 -24.65 32.71
C TYR A 760 5.42 -24.12 34.07
N PRO A 761 6.10 -24.93 34.90
CA PRO A 761 6.93 -24.39 35.96
C PRO A 761 8.02 -23.48 35.35
N PHE A 762 8.48 -22.49 36.11
CA PHE A 762 9.54 -21.54 35.72
C PHE A 762 9.20 -20.48 34.64
N ASP A 763 8.04 -20.51 33.96
CA ASP A 763 7.59 -19.49 32.98
C ASP A 763 7.60 -18.07 33.58
N GLY A 764 8.46 -17.11 33.17
CA GLY A 764 8.49 -15.74 33.75
C GLY A 764 9.42 -14.71 33.09
N TYR A 765 10.47 -14.25 33.79
CA TYR A 765 11.59 -13.46 33.23
C TYR A 765 11.34 -12.01 32.71
N ASN A 766 10.30 -11.29 33.13
CA ASN A 766 10.16 -9.87 32.73
C ASN A 766 11.16 -8.97 33.48
N THR A 767 11.92 -8.14 32.76
CA THR A 767 12.85 -7.15 33.32
C THR A 767 12.23 -5.75 33.27
N ILE A 768 11.86 -5.22 34.43
CA ILE A 768 11.24 -3.92 34.64
C ILE A 768 12.27 -2.98 35.28
N SER A 769 12.65 -1.91 34.57
CA SER A 769 13.71 -1.02 35.07
C SER A 769 13.71 0.40 34.51
N ASN A 770 14.45 1.28 35.20
CA ASN A 770 14.77 2.65 34.77
C ASN A 770 13.56 3.60 34.58
N SER A 771 12.37 3.21 35.06
CA SER A 771 11.15 4.03 35.05
C SER A 771 11.01 4.87 36.33
N PHE A 772 9.99 5.74 36.40
CA PHE A 772 9.66 6.44 37.65
C PHE A 772 9.01 5.51 38.68
N TYR A 773 7.96 4.80 38.26
CA TYR A 773 7.46 3.60 38.93
C TYR A 773 7.90 2.36 38.14
N GLY A 774 8.36 1.30 38.79
CA GLY A 774 8.50 -0.01 38.15
C GLY A 774 7.12 -0.60 37.87
N ILE A 775 6.42 -0.96 38.95
CA ILE A 775 5.03 -1.43 38.94
C ILE A 775 4.15 -0.44 39.70
N TYR A 776 3.01 -0.10 39.12
CA TYR A 776 1.93 0.64 39.76
C TYR A 776 0.63 -0.19 39.69
N VAL A 777 -0.09 -0.33 40.81
CA VAL A 777 -1.35 -1.10 40.88
C VAL A 777 -2.41 -0.32 41.67
N SER A 778 -3.60 -0.11 41.09
CA SER A 778 -4.70 0.60 41.75
C SER A 778 -6.08 -0.04 41.54
N ASP A 779 -7.02 0.34 42.42
CA ASP A 779 -8.46 0.11 42.29
C ASP A 779 -8.84 -1.38 42.15
N HIS A 780 -8.62 -2.16 43.22
CA HIS A 780 -8.94 -3.58 43.36
C HIS A 780 -8.27 -4.49 42.31
N SER A 781 -7.19 -4.01 41.67
CA SER A 781 -6.49 -4.78 40.63
C SER A 781 -5.51 -5.78 41.22
N ILE A 782 -5.28 -6.86 40.50
CA ILE A 782 -4.39 -7.95 40.88
C ILE A 782 -3.26 -8.04 39.85
N ILE A 783 -2.02 -8.08 40.33
CA ILE A 783 -0.91 -8.67 39.58
C ILE A 783 -0.60 -10.01 40.25
N GLN A 784 -0.82 -11.09 39.50
CA GLN A 784 -0.20 -12.36 39.80
C GLN A 784 1.15 -12.44 39.10
N ALA A 785 2.18 -12.73 39.89
CA ALA A 785 3.17 -13.69 39.46
C ALA A 785 3.76 -14.38 40.69
N GLY A 786 4.45 -15.50 40.50
CA GLY A 786 5.00 -16.32 41.56
C GLY A 786 3.95 -16.90 42.51
N TYR A 787 2.65 -16.76 42.23
CA TYR A 787 1.60 -17.21 43.15
C TYR A 787 1.66 -18.74 43.37
N THR A 788 2.20 -19.46 42.37
CA THR A 788 2.55 -20.89 42.37
C THR A 788 3.99 -21.06 41.85
N ASP A 789 4.38 -22.25 41.37
CA ASP A 789 5.70 -22.51 40.75
C ASP A 789 5.89 -21.90 39.35
N ILE A 790 4.88 -21.14 38.93
CA ILE A 790 4.73 -20.44 37.66
C ILE A 790 5.02 -18.94 37.91
N ALA A 791 5.49 -18.20 36.89
CA ALA A 791 5.70 -16.75 36.97
C ALA A 791 6.84 -16.34 37.93
N ARG A 792 7.97 -17.06 37.86
CA ARG A 792 9.20 -16.85 38.64
C ARG A 792 10.21 -15.92 37.92
N TYR A 793 11.27 -15.48 38.61
CA TYR A 793 12.43 -14.79 38.02
C TYR A 793 12.16 -13.48 37.26
N ASN A 794 11.08 -12.76 37.56
CA ASN A 794 10.93 -11.37 37.10
C ASN A 794 11.96 -10.47 37.82
N ARG A 795 12.34 -9.32 37.26
CA ARG A 795 13.37 -8.43 37.83
C ARG A 795 12.90 -6.98 37.86
N ILE A 796 12.76 -6.37 39.04
CA ILE A 796 12.24 -5.01 39.23
C ILE A 796 13.31 -4.12 39.90
N ILE A 797 14.07 -3.34 39.12
CA ILE A 797 15.27 -2.62 39.61
C ILE A 797 15.42 -1.20 39.06
N ASN A 798 16.28 -0.40 39.68
CA ASN A 798 16.75 0.91 39.17
C ASN A 798 15.66 1.95 38.88
N ASN A 799 14.45 1.80 39.44
CA ASN A 799 13.38 2.78 39.24
C ASN A 799 13.60 4.02 40.11
N SER A 800 13.44 5.22 39.52
CA SER A 800 13.93 6.46 40.11
C SER A 800 13.16 6.85 41.38
N TYR A 801 11.84 6.66 41.41
CA TYR A 801 11.04 6.86 42.62
C TYR A 801 10.76 5.55 43.37
N ARG A 802 10.01 4.59 42.79
CA ARG A 802 9.66 3.31 43.44
C ARG A 802 9.73 2.13 42.46
N ASN A 803 10.20 0.99 42.92
CA ASN A 803 10.08 -0.29 42.21
C ASN A 803 8.62 -0.77 42.19
N THR A 804 7.86 -0.58 43.29
CA THR A 804 6.43 -0.96 43.34
C THR A 804 5.60 0.06 44.11
N TYR A 805 4.38 0.34 43.65
CA TYR A 805 3.42 1.22 44.30
C TYR A 805 2.02 0.61 44.22
N VAL A 806 1.47 0.12 45.35
CA VAL A 806 0.23 -0.68 45.38
C VAL A 806 -0.82 0.00 46.26
N ILE A 807 -1.95 0.43 45.67
CA ILE A 807 -2.98 1.24 46.33
C ILE A 807 -4.41 0.77 46.04
N GLY A 808 -5.41 1.36 46.72
CA GLY A 808 -6.83 1.20 46.40
C GLY A 808 -7.33 -0.24 46.49
N TYR A 809 -7.00 -0.95 47.58
CA TYR A 809 -7.34 -2.36 47.82
C TYR A 809 -6.76 -3.35 46.79
N SER A 810 -5.72 -2.95 46.06
CA SER A 810 -5.05 -3.81 45.07
C SER A 810 -4.17 -4.87 45.72
N THR A 811 -3.85 -5.92 44.95
CA THR A 811 -2.97 -7.02 45.39
C THR A 811 -1.82 -7.24 44.41
N LEU A 812 -0.59 -7.26 44.93
CA LEU A 812 0.59 -7.74 44.22
C LEU A 812 1.07 -9.05 44.87
N TYR A 813 0.96 -10.15 44.13
CA TYR A 813 1.68 -11.39 44.47
C TYR A 813 3.07 -11.30 43.86
N ALA A 814 4.12 -11.49 44.67
CA ALA A 814 5.52 -11.32 44.32
C ALA A 814 6.42 -12.30 45.08
N LYS A 815 6.09 -13.60 45.01
CA LYS A 815 6.90 -14.68 45.60
C LYS A 815 8.08 -15.03 44.69
N ASN A 816 9.09 -15.71 45.25
CA ASN A 816 10.24 -16.28 44.53
C ASN A 816 11.17 -15.21 43.90
N ASP A 817 11.69 -14.31 44.75
CA ASP A 817 12.75 -13.31 44.51
C ASP A 817 12.72 -12.56 43.17
N TRP A 818 12.16 -11.34 43.16
CA TRP A 818 12.10 -10.48 41.96
C TRP A 818 12.75 -9.11 42.07
N TRP A 819 13.09 -8.70 43.28
CA TRP A 819 13.70 -7.40 43.52
C TRP A 819 15.19 -7.41 43.13
N GLY A 820 15.72 -8.58 42.73
CA GLY A 820 16.96 -8.71 41.95
C GLY A 820 18.25 -8.59 42.77
N ALA A 821 18.13 -8.73 44.10
CA ALA A 821 19.20 -8.71 45.09
C ALA A 821 18.68 -9.38 46.39
N TYR A 822 19.56 -9.95 47.22
CA TYR A 822 19.12 -10.44 48.52
C TYR A 822 18.87 -9.25 49.48
N GLN A 823 17.66 -9.17 50.03
CA GLN A 823 17.01 -7.98 50.60
C GLN A 823 16.86 -6.78 49.62
N PRO A 824 15.63 -6.30 49.36
CA PRO A 824 15.40 -5.09 48.57
C PRO A 824 15.73 -3.81 49.33
N ASP A 825 16.03 -2.73 48.61
CA ASP A 825 15.88 -1.36 49.12
C ASP A 825 14.39 -1.11 49.41
N THR A 826 14.00 -1.24 50.68
CA THR A 826 12.62 -1.07 51.14
C THR A 826 12.06 0.33 50.87
N THR A 827 12.93 1.35 50.72
CA THR A 827 12.49 2.70 50.33
C THR A 827 11.91 2.73 48.91
N LYS A 828 12.18 1.72 48.08
CA LYS A 828 11.61 1.58 46.72
C LYS A 828 10.25 0.89 46.68
N PHE A 829 9.69 0.45 47.80
CA PHE A 829 8.40 -0.24 47.83
C PHE A 829 7.39 0.60 48.62
N TYR A 830 6.12 0.57 48.22
CA TYR A 830 5.03 1.25 48.89
C TYR A 830 3.72 0.50 48.72
N LYS A 831 2.93 0.45 49.80
CA LYS A 831 1.65 -0.23 49.88
C LYS A 831 0.69 0.59 50.75
N GLU A 832 -0.49 0.92 50.24
CA GLU A 832 -1.52 1.61 51.02
C GLU A 832 -2.15 0.67 52.08
N THR A 833 -2.77 1.28 53.10
CA THR A 833 -3.70 0.59 54.01
C THR A 833 -4.83 -0.07 53.22
N GLY A 834 -5.17 -1.32 53.54
CA GLY A 834 -6.18 -2.10 52.81
C GLY A 834 -5.70 -2.76 51.51
N SER A 835 -4.53 -2.38 50.98
CA SER A 835 -3.89 -3.07 49.85
C SER A 835 -2.94 -4.18 50.33
N TYR A 836 -2.68 -5.18 49.48
CA TYR A 836 -1.95 -6.40 49.83
C TYR A 836 -0.68 -6.62 48.99
N PHE A 837 0.36 -7.16 49.62
CA PHE A 837 1.64 -7.49 48.98
C PHE A 837 2.12 -8.83 49.56
N TYR A 838 2.31 -9.85 48.73
CA TYR A 838 2.66 -11.21 49.16
C TYR A 838 4.04 -11.60 48.64
N TYR A 839 5.05 -11.55 49.52
CA TYR A 839 6.48 -11.67 49.19
C TYR A 839 7.16 -12.97 49.65
N LEU A 840 6.45 -13.81 50.43
CA LEU A 840 6.99 -15.04 51.03
C LEU A 840 7.42 -16.07 49.97
N PRO A 841 8.44 -16.92 50.25
CA PRO A 841 9.15 -17.05 51.53
C PRO A 841 10.41 -16.17 51.69
N TYR A 842 10.93 -15.55 50.62
CA TYR A 842 12.33 -15.10 50.58
C TYR A 842 12.67 -13.79 51.31
N LEU A 843 11.73 -13.17 52.04
CA LEU A 843 12.02 -11.99 52.87
C LEU A 843 11.49 -12.18 54.30
N THR A 844 12.36 -11.83 55.25
CA THR A 844 12.10 -11.86 56.70
C THR A 844 11.25 -10.70 57.21
N GLU A 845 11.02 -9.69 56.37
CA GLU A 845 10.25 -8.47 56.68
C GLU A 845 9.47 -7.96 55.46
N ASP A 846 8.45 -7.13 55.69
CA ASP A 846 7.64 -6.51 54.64
C ASP A 846 8.49 -5.51 53.84
N PRO A 847 8.73 -5.73 52.52
CA PRO A 847 9.56 -4.82 51.73
C PRO A 847 8.98 -3.40 51.66
N SER A 848 7.67 -3.21 51.88
CA SER A 848 7.04 -1.88 51.96
C SER A 848 7.19 -1.18 53.33
N GLY A 849 7.90 -1.80 54.29
CA GLY A 849 8.21 -1.23 55.59
C GLY A 849 7.04 -1.22 56.59
N SER A 850 5.95 -1.95 56.32
CA SER A 850 4.79 -2.02 57.22
C SER A 850 4.92 -3.19 58.21
N GLN A 851 4.59 -2.98 59.49
CA GLN A 851 4.71 -4.05 60.51
C GLN A 851 3.60 -5.12 60.44
N ASN A 852 2.74 -5.11 59.41
CA ASN A 852 1.66 -6.08 59.27
C ASN A 852 2.10 -7.31 58.45
N ILE A 853 2.79 -8.24 59.13
CA ILE A 853 2.99 -9.60 58.62
C ILE A 853 1.63 -10.29 58.54
N VAL A 854 0.97 -10.21 57.38
CA VAL A 854 -0.27 -10.95 57.12
C VAL A 854 0.09 -12.42 56.95
N SER A 855 0.08 -13.17 58.06
CA SER A 855 0.20 -14.63 58.02
C SER A 855 -0.87 -15.23 57.10
N SER A 856 -0.54 -16.34 56.42
CA SER A 856 -1.38 -16.98 55.39
C SER A 856 -2.76 -17.46 55.86
N ARG A 857 -3.07 -17.36 57.17
CA ARG A 857 -4.35 -17.74 57.78
C ARG A 857 -5.49 -16.71 57.58
N GLY A 858 -5.22 -15.54 57.00
CA GLY A 858 -6.21 -14.45 56.86
C GLY A 858 -7.19 -14.55 55.69
N LEU A 859 -7.05 -15.49 54.76
CA LEU A 859 -7.69 -15.45 53.43
C LEU A 859 -8.96 -16.31 53.26
N ILE A 860 -9.74 -16.55 54.33
CA ILE A 860 -11.00 -17.33 54.24
C ILE A 860 -12.15 -16.61 54.96
N ALA A 861 -12.51 -15.43 54.46
CA ALA A 861 -13.62 -14.61 54.98
C ALA A 861 -14.79 -14.44 53.97
N GLU A 862 -14.51 -14.18 52.69
CA GLU A 862 -15.53 -13.81 51.69
C GLU A 862 -15.47 -14.62 50.39
N ALA A 863 -15.42 -15.96 50.50
CA ALA A 863 -15.78 -16.86 49.40
C ALA A 863 -16.36 -18.17 49.97
N ASN A 864 -17.66 -18.40 49.78
CA ASN A 864 -18.35 -19.60 50.28
C ASN A 864 -18.02 -20.86 49.45
N VAL A 865 -16.97 -21.58 49.84
CA VAL A 865 -16.75 -22.99 49.47
C VAL A 865 -16.45 -23.76 50.76
N ALA A 866 -17.02 -24.96 50.91
CA ALA A 866 -16.96 -25.73 52.15
C ALA A 866 -15.51 -26.08 52.55
N ALA A 867 -15.19 -25.92 53.83
CA ALA A 867 -13.84 -26.09 54.34
C ALA A 867 -13.40 -27.57 54.35
N THR A 868 -12.29 -27.86 53.66
CA THR A 868 -11.38 -28.95 54.04
C THR A 868 -10.16 -28.33 54.70
N THR A 869 -9.90 -28.67 55.96
CA THR A 869 -8.68 -28.29 56.66
C THR A 869 -7.50 -28.97 55.99
N VAL A 870 -6.59 -28.19 55.39
CA VAL A 870 -5.28 -28.68 54.98
C VAL A 870 -4.48 -28.99 56.24
N SER A 871 -4.51 -30.25 56.66
CA SER A 871 -3.44 -30.79 57.50
C SER A 871 -2.19 -30.81 56.65
N TYR A 872 -1.13 -30.15 57.12
CA TYR A 872 0.19 -30.50 56.64
C TYR A 872 0.45 -31.97 56.98
N SER A 873 1.15 -32.66 56.09
CA SER A 873 1.73 -33.96 56.38
C SER A 873 2.96 -33.78 57.31
N PRO A 874 3.34 -34.79 58.11
CA PRO A 874 4.47 -34.65 59.04
C PRO A 874 5.78 -34.25 58.35
N GLU A 875 6.00 -34.69 57.10
CA GLU A 875 7.12 -34.27 56.28
C GLU A 875 7.09 -32.78 55.90
N GLU A 876 5.92 -32.18 55.66
CA GLU A 876 5.78 -30.76 55.33
C GLU A 876 6.06 -29.87 56.55
N GLU A 877 5.63 -30.28 57.74
CA GLU A 877 5.99 -29.61 58.99
C GLU A 877 7.50 -29.70 59.27
N LEU A 878 8.14 -30.85 59.00
CA LEU A 878 9.58 -31.01 59.10
C LEU A 878 10.35 -30.15 58.10
N LEU A 879 9.94 -30.07 56.82
CA LEU A 879 10.60 -29.23 55.83
C LEU A 879 10.48 -27.74 56.17
N LEU A 880 9.30 -27.30 56.63
CA LEU A 880 9.08 -25.93 57.07
C LEU A 880 9.98 -25.59 58.27
N LYS A 881 10.07 -26.49 59.26
CA LYS A 881 10.95 -26.35 60.42
C LYS A 881 12.44 -26.31 60.03
N ALA A 882 12.88 -27.10 59.05
CA ALA A 882 14.24 -27.08 58.55
C ALA A 882 14.60 -25.72 57.94
N LYS A 883 13.70 -25.16 57.10
CA LYS A 883 13.86 -23.84 56.49
C LYS A 883 13.88 -22.72 57.54
N GLU A 884 12.95 -22.74 58.50
CA GLU A 884 12.95 -21.81 59.64
C GLU A 884 14.26 -21.83 60.45
N LEU A 885 14.90 -23.00 60.62
CA LEU A 885 16.17 -23.11 61.34
C LEU A 885 17.35 -22.58 60.51
N GLN A 886 17.33 -22.78 59.19
CA GLN A 886 18.32 -22.21 58.27
C GLN A 886 18.23 -20.67 58.25
N GLU A 887 17.02 -20.12 58.21
CA GLU A 887 16.76 -18.66 58.31
C GLU A 887 17.23 -18.06 59.65
N LYS A 888 17.21 -18.85 60.74
CA LYS A 888 17.72 -18.47 62.07
C LYS A 888 19.23 -18.67 62.24
N ASN A 889 19.96 -19.01 61.16
CA ASN A 889 21.37 -19.43 61.17
C ASN A 889 21.67 -20.66 62.07
N GLN A 890 20.65 -21.44 62.46
CA GLN A 890 20.79 -22.73 63.14
C GLN A 890 21.05 -23.84 62.12
N THR A 891 21.98 -23.60 61.18
CA THR A 891 22.18 -24.41 59.97
C THR A 891 22.46 -25.88 60.27
N ASN A 892 23.16 -26.19 61.36
CA ASN A 892 23.43 -27.58 61.77
C ASN A 892 22.16 -28.35 62.17
N GLU A 893 21.17 -27.68 62.76
CA GLU A 893 19.88 -28.29 63.10
C GLU A 893 19.02 -28.45 61.83
N ALA A 894 19.06 -27.46 60.93
CA ALA A 894 18.42 -27.56 59.62
C ALA A 894 18.99 -28.72 58.76
N ILE A 895 20.32 -28.84 58.67
CA ILE A 895 21.03 -29.97 58.04
C ILE A 895 20.54 -31.30 58.62
N GLY A 896 20.38 -31.39 59.94
CA GLY A 896 19.83 -32.56 60.62
C GLY A 896 18.46 -32.97 60.08
N ILE A 897 17.52 -32.02 60.00
CA ILE A 897 16.14 -32.28 59.54
C ILE A 897 16.10 -32.53 58.02
N TYR A 898 16.91 -31.86 57.20
CA TYR A 898 17.01 -32.19 55.77
C TYR A 898 17.52 -33.63 55.56
N LYS A 899 18.52 -34.07 56.33
CA LYS A 899 19.01 -35.46 56.30
C LYS A 899 17.98 -36.46 56.86
N GLU A 900 17.15 -36.05 57.82
CA GLU A 900 15.99 -36.82 58.30
C GLU A 900 14.95 -36.99 57.18
N LEU A 901 14.56 -35.92 56.50
CA LEU A 901 13.62 -35.95 55.37
C LEU A 901 14.11 -36.84 54.22
N ILE A 902 15.40 -36.75 53.88
CA ILE A 902 16.05 -37.55 52.83
C ILE A 902 16.13 -39.05 53.20
N ASN A 903 16.05 -39.41 54.48
CA ASN A 903 16.09 -40.80 54.95
C ASN A 903 14.70 -41.38 55.28
N THR A 904 13.73 -40.56 55.66
CA THR A 904 12.39 -41.01 56.09
C THR A 904 11.38 -41.01 54.93
N TYR A 905 11.55 -40.16 53.92
CA TYR A 905 10.55 -39.93 52.87
C TYR A 905 11.09 -40.12 51.44
N GLU A 906 12.08 -41.00 51.26
CA GLU A 906 12.91 -41.22 50.07
C GLU A 906 12.20 -41.18 48.69
N GLU A 907 10.96 -41.64 48.60
CA GLU A 907 10.17 -41.69 47.35
C GLU A 907 9.21 -40.49 47.16
N LYS A 908 9.26 -39.47 48.01
CA LYS A 908 8.46 -38.22 47.93
C LYS A 908 9.30 -37.05 47.43
N SER A 909 8.65 -36.12 46.71
CA SER A 909 9.30 -34.91 46.19
C SER A 909 9.88 -33.98 47.25
N ILE A 910 9.39 -34.07 48.49
CA ILE A 910 9.90 -33.30 49.60
C ILE A 910 11.37 -33.62 49.95
N SER A 911 11.80 -34.86 49.70
CA SER A 911 13.19 -35.28 49.86
C SER A 911 14.08 -34.80 48.71
N GLU A 912 13.52 -34.55 47.52
CA GLU A 912 14.21 -33.86 46.41
C GLU A 912 14.49 -32.40 46.80
N ILE A 913 13.50 -31.73 47.39
CA ILE A 913 13.65 -30.35 47.89
C ILE A 913 14.72 -30.30 49.00
N ALA A 914 14.64 -31.19 50.00
CA ALA A 914 15.64 -31.26 51.06
C ALA A 914 17.07 -31.54 50.54
N LEU A 915 17.20 -32.35 49.47
CA LEU A 915 18.48 -32.64 48.82
C LEU A 915 19.07 -31.41 48.11
N VAL A 916 18.22 -30.63 47.44
CA VAL A 916 18.60 -29.34 46.84
C VAL A 916 19.05 -28.36 47.92
N GLU A 917 18.35 -28.25 49.06
CA GLU A 917 18.76 -27.32 50.13
C GLU A 917 20.08 -27.72 50.80
N LEU A 918 20.38 -29.01 50.97
CA LEU A 918 21.73 -29.44 51.38
C LEU A 918 22.82 -29.02 50.37
N SER A 919 22.52 -29.05 49.07
CA SER A 919 23.46 -28.55 48.04
C SER A 919 23.64 -27.03 48.09
N ASN A 920 22.59 -26.29 48.44
CA ASN A 920 22.64 -24.83 48.61
C ASN A 920 23.43 -24.45 49.87
N ILE A 921 23.21 -25.17 50.97
CA ILE A 921 24.01 -25.04 52.20
C ILE A 921 25.47 -25.35 51.89
N TYR A 922 25.78 -26.42 51.14
CA TYR A 922 27.15 -26.72 50.73
C TYR A 922 27.80 -25.55 49.99
N ARG A 923 27.11 -24.96 49.00
CA ARG A 923 27.60 -23.80 48.25
C ARG A 923 27.92 -22.60 49.14
N GLN A 924 27.12 -22.39 50.20
CA GLN A 924 27.25 -21.28 51.14
C GLN A 924 28.34 -21.51 52.21
N THR A 925 28.45 -22.71 52.79
CA THR A 925 29.38 -23.00 53.89
C THR A 925 30.71 -23.58 53.43
N LYS A 926 30.74 -24.26 52.28
CA LYS A 926 31.82 -25.12 51.80
C LYS A 926 32.24 -26.23 52.77
N ASP A 927 31.37 -26.61 53.72
CA ASP A 927 31.60 -27.76 54.61
C ASP A 927 31.50 -29.08 53.83
N LYS A 928 32.60 -29.83 53.77
CA LYS A 928 32.68 -31.09 53.01
C LYS A 928 31.67 -32.14 53.48
N ASN A 929 31.20 -32.10 54.73
CA ASN A 929 30.21 -33.04 55.25
C ASN A 929 28.92 -33.12 54.40
N GLU A 930 28.52 -32.02 53.77
CA GLU A 930 27.33 -31.95 52.92
C GLU A 930 27.60 -32.50 51.51
N LYS A 931 28.74 -32.17 50.90
CA LYS A 931 29.16 -32.75 49.61
C LYS A 931 29.44 -34.24 49.72
N ASP A 932 30.05 -34.68 50.81
CA ASP A 932 30.28 -36.09 51.11
C ASP A 932 28.95 -36.83 51.36
N TYR A 933 27.94 -36.17 51.95
CA TYR A 933 26.59 -36.76 52.05
C TYR A 933 25.95 -36.95 50.67
N LEU A 934 26.04 -35.98 49.76
CA LEU A 934 25.61 -36.14 48.36
C LEU A 934 26.38 -37.28 47.66
N GLY A 935 27.71 -37.37 47.88
CA GLY A 935 28.56 -38.45 47.37
C GLY A 935 28.18 -39.85 47.90
N ASN A 936 27.74 -39.96 49.16
CA ASN A 936 27.25 -41.21 49.73
C ASN A 936 25.88 -41.62 49.16
N LEU A 937 25.04 -40.66 48.74
CA LEU A 937 23.79 -40.96 48.02
C LEU A 937 24.07 -41.51 46.62
N LYS A 938 25.11 -41.03 45.92
CA LYS A 938 25.62 -41.62 44.67
C LYS A 938 26.04 -43.09 44.84
N LEU A 939 26.58 -43.47 45.99
CA LEU A 939 26.92 -44.87 46.32
C LEU A 939 25.68 -45.72 46.70
N SER A 940 24.53 -45.10 46.96
CA SER A 940 23.31 -45.74 47.49
C SER A 940 22.26 -46.11 46.41
N LYS A 941 22.67 -46.12 45.13
CA LYS A 941 21.86 -46.30 43.91
C LYS A 941 20.71 -47.32 43.99
N ASN A 942 20.94 -48.48 44.59
CA ASN A 942 19.93 -49.56 44.63
C ASN A 942 18.76 -49.27 45.58
N ASN A 943 18.95 -48.43 46.59
CA ASN A 943 17.98 -48.17 47.65
C ASN A 943 17.22 -46.86 47.44
N LYS A 944 17.90 -45.76 47.07
CA LYS A 944 17.31 -44.42 46.92
C LYS A 944 17.14 -44.01 45.45
N LYS A 945 16.40 -44.79 44.66
CA LYS A 945 16.35 -44.67 43.19
C LYS A 945 15.90 -43.30 42.69
N ARG A 946 14.92 -42.68 43.36
CA ARG A 946 14.38 -41.36 43.01
C ARG A 946 15.37 -40.21 43.23
N LEU A 947 16.15 -40.27 44.31
CA LEU A 947 17.08 -39.20 44.71
C LEU A 947 18.47 -39.33 44.06
N TYR A 948 18.84 -40.53 43.61
CA TYR A 948 20.12 -40.83 42.97
C TYR A 948 20.45 -39.97 41.73
N PRO A 949 19.58 -39.78 40.72
CA PRO A 949 19.89 -38.91 39.60
C PRO A 949 20.03 -37.43 40.02
N ILE A 950 19.16 -36.95 40.90
CA ILE A 950 19.20 -35.56 41.39
C ILE A 950 20.49 -35.29 42.18
N ALA A 951 20.98 -36.27 42.96
CA ALA A 951 22.27 -36.18 43.62
C ALA A 951 23.44 -36.07 42.61
N LEU A 952 23.39 -36.79 41.49
CA LEU A 952 24.38 -36.68 40.41
C LEU A 952 24.30 -35.34 39.68
N GLU A 953 23.11 -34.81 39.41
CA GLU A 953 22.92 -33.49 38.79
C GLU A 953 23.56 -32.40 39.68
N LEU A 954 23.21 -32.38 40.97
CA LEU A 954 23.74 -31.43 41.94
C LEU A 954 25.25 -31.57 42.15
N LEU A 955 25.78 -32.79 42.18
CA LEU A 955 27.23 -33.04 42.21
C LEU A 955 27.93 -32.54 40.94
N SER A 956 27.34 -32.72 39.74
CA SER A 956 27.93 -32.22 38.49
C SER A 956 28.08 -30.69 38.49
N HIS A 957 27.10 -29.97 39.03
CA HIS A 957 27.18 -28.52 39.22
C HIS A 957 28.21 -28.12 40.29
N ILE A 958 28.21 -28.78 41.46
CA ILE A 958 29.18 -28.50 42.53
C ILE A 958 30.62 -28.76 42.06
N ASN A 959 30.86 -29.86 41.35
CA ASN A 959 32.18 -30.20 40.81
C ASN A 959 32.60 -29.22 39.72
N LYS A 960 31.66 -28.67 38.93
CA LYS A 960 31.93 -27.55 38.01
C LYS A 960 32.36 -26.28 38.76
N GLU A 961 31.58 -25.88 39.76
CA GLU A 961 31.80 -24.66 40.56
C GLU A 961 33.16 -24.65 41.29
N GLU A 962 33.74 -25.83 41.53
CA GLU A 962 35.02 -26.01 42.23
C GLU A 962 36.20 -26.29 41.29
N GLY A 963 35.98 -26.30 39.97
CA GLY A 963 37.01 -26.58 38.97
C GLY A 963 37.36 -28.06 38.79
N ASN A 964 36.65 -28.97 39.46
CA ASN A 964 36.79 -30.43 39.36
C ASN A 964 36.13 -30.96 38.07
N LEU A 965 36.52 -30.40 36.91
CA LEU A 965 35.97 -30.68 35.58
C LEU A 965 35.86 -32.18 35.26
N SER A 966 36.87 -32.98 35.63
CA SER A 966 36.87 -34.42 35.38
C SER A 966 35.85 -35.19 36.23
N GLU A 967 35.53 -34.70 37.43
CA GLU A 967 34.49 -35.30 38.28
C GLU A 967 33.10 -34.90 37.78
N ALA A 968 32.92 -33.62 37.44
CA ALA A 968 31.67 -33.11 36.87
C ALA A 968 31.28 -33.82 35.56
N LEU A 969 32.25 -34.02 34.65
CA LEU A 969 32.05 -34.80 33.42
C LEU A 969 31.70 -36.27 33.71
N THR A 970 32.30 -36.88 34.74
CA THR A 970 31.99 -38.26 35.17
C THR A 970 30.56 -38.38 35.73
N ASP A 971 30.09 -37.36 36.47
CA ASP A 971 28.71 -37.30 36.97
C ASP A 971 27.71 -37.17 35.80
N CYS A 972 27.97 -36.27 34.84
CA CYS A 972 27.16 -36.13 33.62
C CYS A 972 27.14 -37.43 32.79
N GLU A 973 28.28 -38.09 32.59
CA GLU A 973 28.34 -39.36 31.85
C GLU A 973 27.63 -40.51 32.57
N THR A 974 27.61 -40.50 33.90
CA THR A 974 26.82 -41.45 34.69
C THR A 974 25.33 -41.25 34.44
N LEU A 975 24.85 -40.01 34.47
CA LEU A 975 23.45 -39.67 34.15
C LEU A 975 23.06 -40.07 32.73
N ILE A 976 23.84 -39.66 31.73
CA ILE A 976 23.61 -39.96 30.30
C ILE A 976 23.56 -41.47 30.02
N LYS A 977 24.37 -42.26 30.74
CA LYS A 977 24.44 -43.72 30.59
C LYS A 977 23.31 -44.45 31.30
N GLU A 978 22.84 -43.95 32.44
CA GLU A 978 21.92 -44.68 33.33
C GLU A 978 20.47 -44.20 33.24
N PHE A 979 20.22 -43.01 32.69
CA PHE A 979 18.90 -42.40 32.52
C PHE A 979 18.63 -41.91 31.06
N PRO A 980 18.91 -42.72 30.02
CA PRO A 980 18.75 -42.30 28.62
C PRO A 980 17.28 -42.00 28.27
N SER A 981 17.08 -41.04 27.37
CA SER A 981 15.79 -40.53 26.91
C SER A 981 14.89 -39.99 28.03
N THR A 982 15.48 -39.47 29.10
CA THR A 982 14.79 -38.76 30.19
C THR A 982 15.30 -37.32 30.32
N GLU A 983 14.57 -36.47 31.06
CA GLU A 983 15.00 -35.10 31.34
C GLU A 983 16.36 -35.06 32.06
N HIS A 984 16.74 -36.10 32.80
CA HIS A 984 18.06 -36.22 33.42
C HIS A 984 19.19 -36.43 32.40
N GLU A 985 18.96 -37.11 31.26
CA GLU A 985 19.94 -37.13 30.16
C GLU A 985 20.03 -35.73 29.54
N LYS A 986 18.91 -35.06 29.27
CA LYS A 986 18.88 -33.72 28.68
C LYS A 986 19.62 -32.70 29.58
N ASN A 987 19.36 -32.71 30.88
CA ASN A 987 20.07 -31.89 31.88
C ASN A 987 21.57 -32.21 31.89
N ALA A 988 21.93 -33.49 31.93
CA ALA A 988 23.33 -33.91 31.95
C ALA A 988 24.07 -33.56 30.65
N LEU A 989 23.42 -33.62 29.49
CA LEU A 989 23.97 -33.16 28.21
C LEU A 989 24.12 -31.63 28.19
N MET A 990 23.12 -30.85 28.65
CA MET A 990 23.25 -29.40 28.76
C MET A 990 24.40 -29.00 29.70
N ASN A 991 24.55 -29.67 30.85
CA ASN A 991 25.70 -29.47 31.74
C ASN A 991 27.02 -29.86 31.05
N LYS A 992 27.06 -30.98 30.32
CA LYS A 992 28.25 -31.41 29.58
C LYS A 992 28.64 -30.43 28.47
N PHE A 993 27.67 -29.84 27.78
CA PHE A 993 27.88 -28.75 26.82
C PHE A 993 28.56 -27.56 27.50
N PHE A 994 28.01 -27.04 28.59
CA PHE A 994 28.61 -25.90 29.30
C PHE A 994 29.98 -26.24 29.91
N LEU A 995 30.23 -27.48 30.34
CA LEU A 995 31.54 -27.92 30.84
C LEU A 995 32.63 -27.85 29.76
N TYR A 996 32.31 -28.23 28.51
CA TYR A 996 33.22 -28.11 27.38
C TYR A 996 33.34 -26.67 26.86
N TYR A 997 32.22 -25.94 26.79
CA TYR A 997 32.18 -24.53 26.34
C TYR A 997 33.01 -23.60 27.25
N ASP A 998 32.87 -23.74 28.57
CA ASP A 998 33.61 -22.93 29.53
C ASP A 998 35.11 -23.30 29.59
N SER A 999 35.45 -24.57 29.31
CA SER A 999 36.85 -25.03 29.19
C SER A 999 37.47 -24.85 27.79
N LYS A 1000 36.70 -24.26 26.84
CA LYS A 1000 37.09 -23.97 25.45
C LYS A 1000 37.37 -25.20 24.58
N ASP A 1001 36.84 -26.36 24.94
CA ASP A 1001 36.73 -27.52 24.06
C ASP A 1001 35.47 -27.41 23.18
N ILE A 1002 35.52 -26.49 22.21
CA ILE A 1002 34.39 -26.18 21.32
C ILE A 1002 34.00 -27.38 20.46
N SER A 1003 34.96 -28.27 20.15
CA SER A 1003 34.71 -29.52 19.41
C SER A 1003 33.86 -30.50 20.22
N SER A 1004 34.22 -30.79 21.47
CA SER A 1004 33.39 -31.64 22.33
C SER A 1004 32.05 -30.99 22.67
N ALA A 1005 32.00 -29.66 22.81
CA ALA A 1005 30.75 -28.92 23.00
C ALA A 1005 29.80 -29.08 21.80
N LYS A 1006 30.32 -28.99 20.55
CA LYS A 1006 29.54 -29.26 19.31
C LYS A 1006 28.95 -30.67 19.29
N THR A 1007 29.75 -31.70 19.55
CA THR A 1007 29.26 -33.10 19.56
C THR A 1007 28.19 -33.36 20.64
N VAL A 1008 28.22 -32.62 21.75
CA VAL A 1008 27.14 -32.68 22.75
C VAL A 1008 25.86 -31.99 22.26
N VAL A 1009 25.96 -30.87 21.55
CA VAL A 1009 24.81 -30.18 20.94
C VAL A 1009 24.21 -30.98 19.79
N GLU A 1010 25.03 -31.63 18.97
CA GLU A 1010 24.56 -32.60 17.96
C GLU A 1010 23.74 -33.72 18.61
N ARG A 1011 24.18 -34.28 19.74
CA ARG A 1011 23.41 -35.29 20.48
C ARG A 1011 22.12 -34.73 21.07
N LEU A 1012 22.15 -33.53 21.65
CA LEU A 1012 20.95 -32.85 22.18
C LEU A 1012 19.89 -32.69 21.09
N THR A 1013 20.26 -32.13 19.93
CA THR A 1013 19.35 -31.92 18.79
C THR A 1013 18.78 -33.24 18.27
N ASN A 1014 19.59 -34.30 18.19
CA ASN A 1014 19.14 -35.62 17.72
C ASN A 1014 18.27 -36.40 18.73
N SER A 1015 18.36 -36.11 20.04
CA SER A 1015 17.62 -36.85 21.08
C SER A 1015 16.44 -36.07 21.69
N PHE A 1016 16.44 -34.74 21.62
CA PHE A 1016 15.48 -33.86 22.31
C PHE A 1016 15.06 -32.65 21.44
N SER A 1017 14.84 -32.87 20.14
CA SER A 1017 14.40 -31.83 19.18
C SER A 1017 13.20 -31.02 19.69
N GLU A 1018 13.17 -29.73 19.34
CA GLU A 1018 12.16 -28.70 19.73
C GLU A 1018 12.31 -28.05 21.14
N SER A 1019 13.38 -28.32 21.90
CA SER A 1019 13.62 -27.62 23.18
C SER A 1019 14.36 -26.26 23.01
N PRO A 1020 13.85 -25.12 23.54
CA PRO A 1020 14.46 -23.79 23.36
C PRO A 1020 15.90 -23.65 23.89
N GLU A 1021 16.26 -24.44 24.90
CA GLU A 1021 17.59 -24.43 25.53
C GLU A 1021 18.68 -24.94 24.58
N ILE A 1022 18.31 -25.82 23.64
CA ILE A 1022 19.22 -26.37 22.62
C ILE A 1022 19.53 -25.29 21.57
N ALA A 1023 18.54 -24.48 21.19
CA ALA A 1023 18.76 -23.32 20.32
C ALA A 1023 19.70 -22.29 20.99
N ALA A 1024 19.61 -22.10 22.31
CA ALA A 1024 20.55 -21.26 23.04
C ALA A 1024 21.99 -21.84 23.03
N ALA A 1025 22.15 -23.16 23.13
CA ALA A 1025 23.45 -23.82 23.03
C ALA A 1025 24.06 -23.72 21.61
N ILE A 1026 23.24 -23.84 20.56
CA ILE A 1026 23.66 -23.61 19.15
C ILE A 1026 24.16 -22.18 18.98
N ASN A 1027 23.35 -21.17 19.36
CA ASN A 1027 23.72 -19.75 19.25
C ASN A 1027 25.03 -19.42 19.97
N LEU A 1028 25.30 -20.03 21.14
CA LEU A 1028 26.54 -19.81 21.88
C LEU A 1028 27.77 -20.34 21.11
N LEU A 1029 27.67 -21.48 20.43
CA LEU A 1029 28.75 -22.02 19.61
C LEU A 1029 29.03 -21.14 18.38
N GLU A 1030 27.97 -20.67 17.71
CA GLU A 1030 28.08 -19.73 16.59
C GLU A 1030 28.74 -18.41 17.01
N MET A 1031 28.41 -17.88 18.20
CA MET A 1031 29.02 -16.66 18.74
C MET A 1031 30.51 -16.83 19.08
N GLU A 1032 30.96 -18.03 19.48
CA GLU A 1032 32.38 -18.26 19.79
C GLU A 1032 33.24 -18.45 18.52
N GLU A 1033 32.71 -19.05 17.46
CA GLU A 1033 33.41 -19.13 16.16
C GLU A 1033 33.50 -17.79 15.42
N LEU A 1034 32.64 -16.81 15.74
CA LEU A 1034 32.59 -15.49 15.09
C LEU A 1034 33.44 -14.39 15.76
N GLY A 1035 34.18 -14.68 16.84
CA GLY A 1035 35.40 -13.94 17.17
C GLY A 1035 35.28 -12.44 17.55
N LYS A 1036 34.36 -12.07 18.45
CA LYS A 1036 34.37 -10.79 19.19
C LYS A 1036 34.40 -9.46 18.38
N GLU A 1037 33.53 -9.29 17.39
CA GLU A 1037 32.90 -7.96 17.15
C GLU A 1037 31.66 -8.07 16.25
N TYR A 1038 30.47 -8.35 16.81
CA TYR A 1038 29.22 -8.17 16.05
C TYR A 1038 27.96 -7.91 16.90
N PHE A 1039 27.00 -7.25 16.26
CA PHE A 1039 25.64 -6.96 16.74
C PHE A 1039 24.71 -8.16 16.45
N PRO A 1040 23.55 -8.32 17.12
CA PRO A 1040 22.68 -9.47 16.91
C PRO A 1040 22.24 -9.60 15.44
N PRO A 1041 22.56 -10.71 14.74
CA PRO A 1041 22.17 -10.92 13.36
C PRO A 1041 20.69 -11.26 13.21
N LYS A 1042 20.19 -11.14 11.98
CA LYS A 1042 18.83 -11.56 11.61
C LYS A 1042 18.70 -13.07 11.76
N VAL A 1043 17.50 -13.54 12.10
CA VAL A 1043 17.12 -14.95 11.91
C VAL A 1043 17.11 -15.24 10.41
N ASN A 1044 18.14 -15.92 9.91
CA ASN A 1044 18.10 -16.53 8.58
C ASN A 1044 17.18 -17.75 8.65
N THR A 1045 15.95 -17.62 8.17
CA THR A 1045 15.02 -18.73 8.01
C THR A 1045 15.37 -19.59 6.79
N GLU A 1046 16.57 -20.15 6.77
CA GLU A 1046 17.05 -21.09 5.74
C GLU A 1046 17.43 -22.47 6.30
N ASP A 1047 16.86 -22.86 7.45
CA ASP A 1047 16.80 -24.29 7.82
C ASP A 1047 15.50 -24.69 8.55
N ASN A 1048 14.38 -24.21 7.99
CA ASN A 1048 13.07 -24.86 8.14
C ASN A 1048 12.27 -24.71 6.83
N LEU A 1049 12.92 -25.08 5.72
CA LEU A 1049 12.19 -25.48 4.54
C LEU A 1049 11.26 -26.63 4.95
N LYS A 1050 9.94 -26.38 4.82
CA LYS A 1050 8.98 -27.48 4.67
C LYS A 1050 9.53 -28.44 3.63
N LYS A 1051 9.26 -29.73 3.81
CA LYS A 1051 9.68 -30.80 2.91
C LYS A 1051 8.97 -30.69 1.56
N ASP A 1052 9.39 -29.70 0.77
CA ASP A 1052 9.03 -29.48 -0.62
C ASP A 1052 9.27 -30.80 -1.34
N THR A 1053 8.20 -31.38 -1.87
CA THR A 1053 8.30 -32.63 -2.63
C THR A 1053 9.10 -32.34 -3.89
N LEU A 1054 10.38 -32.72 -3.88
CA LEU A 1054 11.24 -32.74 -5.06
C LEU A 1054 10.47 -33.37 -6.21
N THR A 1055 10.12 -32.54 -7.20
CA THR A 1055 9.49 -33.00 -8.44
C THR A 1055 10.46 -33.96 -9.12
N GLU A 1056 9.97 -35.05 -9.72
CA GLU A 1056 10.82 -36.07 -10.39
C GLU A 1056 11.52 -35.53 -11.66
N ASN A 1057 11.41 -34.24 -11.93
CA ASN A 1057 11.88 -33.53 -13.10
C ASN A 1057 13.12 -32.68 -12.80
N TYR A 1058 13.94 -32.46 -13.82
CA TYR A 1058 14.93 -31.39 -13.81
C TYR A 1058 14.25 -30.04 -14.03
N GLU A 1059 14.64 -29.04 -13.24
CA GLU A 1059 14.16 -27.66 -13.37
C GLU A 1059 15.36 -26.72 -13.48
N ILE A 1060 15.21 -25.60 -14.21
CA ILE A 1060 16.15 -24.47 -14.15
C ILE A 1060 15.44 -23.15 -14.48
N ASN A 1061 15.73 -22.09 -13.73
CA ASN A 1061 15.27 -20.72 -13.95
C ASN A 1061 16.35 -19.72 -13.50
N ASN A 1062 16.19 -18.43 -13.83
CA ASN A 1062 17.01 -17.35 -13.28
C ASN A 1062 16.17 -16.16 -12.83
N TYR A 1063 16.60 -15.47 -11.78
CA TYR A 1063 15.93 -14.28 -11.25
C TYR A 1063 16.95 -13.30 -10.60
N PRO A 1064 16.82 -11.98 -10.80
CA PRO A 1064 15.88 -11.31 -11.71
C PRO A 1064 16.17 -11.63 -13.19
N ASN A 1065 15.19 -11.36 -14.06
CA ASN A 1065 15.31 -11.45 -15.51
C ASN A 1065 14.22 -10.56 -16.16
N PRO A 1066 14.54 -9.41 -16.79
CA PRO A 1066 15.89 -8.84 -16.99
C PRO A 1066 16.64 -8.56 -15.68
N PHE A 1067 17.96 -8.40 -15.75
CA PHE A 1067 18.84 -8.24 -14.59
C PHE A 1067 19.89 -7.14 -14.77
N ASN A 1068 20.32 -6.54 -13.65
CA ASN A 1068 21.35 -5.49 -13.61
C ASN A 1068 22.17 -5.57 -12.29
N PRO A 1069 23.49 -5.80 -12.32
CA PRO A 1069 24.23 -6.62 -13.28
C PRO A 1069 24.27 -8.11 -12.85
N VAL A 1070 23.58 -8.48 -11.77
CA VAL A 1070 23.62 -9.83 -11.16
C VAL A 1070 22.28 -10.55 -11.28
N THR A 1071 22.30 -11.83 -11.65
CA THR A 1071 21.14 -12.75 -11.59
C THR A 1071 21.51 -14.01 -10.83
N THR A 1072 20.56 -14.62 -10.11
CA THR A 1072 20.73 -15.95 -9.51
C THR A 1072 20.08 -16.99 -10.43
N ILE A 1073 20.83 -18.01 -10.81
CA ILE A 1073 20.34 -19.16 -11.55
C ILE A 1073 20.07 -20.30 -10.56
N THR A 1074 18.83 -20.76 -10.51
CA THR A 1074 18.38 -21.85 -9.63
C THR A 1074 18.05 -23.07 -10.48
N TYR A 1075 18.59 -24.24 -10.13
CA TYR A 1075 18.34 -25.50 -10.82
C TYR A 1075 18.07 -26.66 -9.85
N GLN A 1076 17.35 -27.69 -10.32
CA GLN A 1076 16.99 -28.87 -9.55
C GLN A 1076 17.40 -30.16 -10.28
N LEU A 1077 17.94 -31.09 -9.51
CA LEU A 1077 18.37 -32.41 -9.95
C LEU A 1077 17.52 -33.47 -9.24
N PRO A 1078 16.66 -34.24 -9.94
CA PRO A 1078 15.97 -35.38 -9.35
C PRO A 1078 16.92 -36.58 -9.17
N LYS A 1079 18.05 -36.59 -9.86
CA LYS A 1079 19.11 -37.61 -9.81
C LYS A 1079 20.48 -36.94 -9.75
N SER A 1080 21.37 -37.47 -8.93
CA SER A 1080 22.78 -37.10 -8.89
C SER A 1080 23.46 -37.20 -10.26
N GLY A 1081 24.50 -36.40 -10.51
CA GLY A 1081 25.24 -36.44 -11.77
C GLY A 1081 26.20 -35.27 -11.98
N SER A 1082 26.92 -35.33 -13.10
CA SER A 1082 27.88 -34.28 -13.49
C SER A 1082 27.12 -33.08 -14.04
N VAL A 1083 27.16 -31.96 -13.32
CA VAL A 1083 26.50 -30.71 -13.70
C VAL A 1083 27.47 -29.80 -14.44
N MET A 1084 27.07 -29.37 -15.63
CA MET A 1084 27.73 -28.33 -16.40
C MET A 1084 26.73 -27.20 -16.68
N LEU A 1085 26.99 -26.00 -16.15
CA LEU A 1085 26.17 -24.79 -16.38
C LEU A 1085 27.06 -23.71 -17.00
N LYS A 1086 26.71 -23.28 -18.21
CA LYS A 1086 27.48 -22.34 -19.04
C LYS A 1086 26.61 -21.19 -19.55
N ILE A 1087 27.22 -20.02 -19.69
CA ILE A 1087 26.66 -18.80 -20.30
C ILE A 1087 27.26 -18.61 -21.69
N PHE A 1088 26.43 -18.20 -22.64
CA PHE A 1088 26.76 -17.90 -24.03
C PHE A 1088 26.19 -16.54 -24.44
N ASP A 1089 26.80 -15.91 -25.44
CA ASP A 1089 26.23 -14.74 -26.12
C ASP A 1089 25.19 -15.16 -27.18
N ILE A 1090 24.59 -14.18 -27.88
CA ILE A 1090 23.59 -14.42 -28.92
C ILE A 1090 24.16 -15.06 -30.20
N LEU A 1091 25.48 -15.07 -30.37
CA LEU A 1091 26.19 -15.73 -31.48
C LEU A 1091 26.59 -17.18 -31.13
N GLY A 1092 26.40 -17.59 -29.87
CA GLY A 1092 26.75 -18.92 -29.38
C GLY A 1092 28.20 -19.06 -28.86
N ASN A 1093 28.94 -17.97 -28.70
CA ASN A 1093 30.26 -18.01 -28.07
C ASN A 1093 30.11 -18.25 -26.56
N GLU A 1094 30.96 -19.08 -25.96
CA GLU A 1094 30.96 -19.26 -24.51
C GLU A 1094 31.52 -18.02 -23.80
N VAL A 1095 30.71 -17.46 -22.89
CA VAL A 1095 31.05 -16.27 -22.10
C VAL A 1095 31.59 -16.65 -20.72
N LYS A 1096 31.01 -17.67 -20.07
CA LYS A 1096 31.42 -18.10 -18.71
C LYS A 1096 30.89 -19.49 -18.37
N THR A 1097 31.75 -20.40 -17.89
CA THR A 1097 31.31 -21.58 -17.12
C THR A 1097 31.03 -21.16 -15.68
N LEU A 1098 29.88 -21.56 -15.12
CA LEU A 1098 29.46 -21.27 -13.74
C LEU A 1098 29.51 -22.49 -12.82
N VAL A 1099 29.23 -23.68 -13.36
CA VAL A 1099 29.29 -24.96 -12.63
C VAL A 1099 29.88 -26.01 -13.57
N ASN A 1100 30.79 -26.85 -13.07
CA ASN A 1100 31.37 -27.98 -13.79
C ASN A 1100 31.87 -29.05 -12.80
N GLU A 1101 30.95 -29.69 -12.08
CA GLU A 1101 31.26 -30.60 -10.97
C GLU A 1101 30.15 -31.65 -10.75
N GLN A 1102 30.41 -32.65 -9.91
CA GLN A 1102 29.39 -33.61 -9.49
C GLN A 1102 28.46 -32.97 -8.44
N LYS A 1103 27.16 -33.20 -8.57
CA LYS A 1103 26.14 -32.81 -7.58
C LYS A 1103 25.22 -33.99 -7.27
N GLU A 1104 24.73 -34.04 -6.04
CA GLU A 1104 23.71 -35.01 -5.61
C GLU A 1104 22.29 -34.57 -6.00
N THR A 1105 21.30 -35.45 -5.87
CA THR A 1105 19.87 -35.07 -5.94
C THR A 1105 19.57 -33.92 -4.98
N GLY A 1106 18.97 -32.84 -5.49
CA GLY A 1106 18.68 -31.62 -4.71
C GLY A 1106 18.40 -30.39 -5.57
N ARG A 1107 18.12 -29.26 -4.93
CA ARG A 1107 17.96 -27.93 -5.57
C ARG A 1107 19.17 -27.06 -5.21
N TYR A 1108 19.69 -26.34 -6.20
CA TYR A 1108 20.94 -25.60 -6.15
C TYR A 1108 20.77 -24.18 -6.72
N THR A 1109 21.61 -23.25 -6.26
CA THR A 1109 21.68 -21.87 -6.74
C THR A 1109 23.11 -21.52 -7.13
N VAL A 1110 23.28 -20.63 -8.12
CA VAL A 1110 24.57 -20.01 -8.45
C VAL A 1110 24.32 -18.57 -8.92
N GLN A 1111 25.14 -17.62 -8.49
CA GLN A 1111 25.05 -16.24 -8.96
C GLN A 1111 25.89 -16.02 -10.22
N PHE A 1112 25.34 -15.25 -11.15
CA PHE A 1112 26.02 -14.74 -12.33
C PHE A 1112 26.07 -13.21 -12.26
N ASP A 1113 27.25 -12.70 -11.91
CA ASP A 1113 27.62 -11.30 -12.14
C ASP A 1113 28.09 -11.12 -13.59
N ALA A 1114 27.45 -10.18 -14.29
CA ALA A 1114 27.67 -9.78 -15.67
C ALA A 1114 28.13 -8.31 -15.79
N SER A 1115 28.61 -7.70 -14.71
CA SER A 1115 29.08 -6.30 -14.64
C SER A 1115 30.10 -5.93 -15.73
N SER A 1116 30.92 -6.88 -16.17
CA SER A 1116 31.90 -6.72 -17.26
C SER A 1116 31.35 -6.89 -18.69
N LEU A 1117 30.07 -7.22 -18.87
CA LEU A 1117 29.46 -7.55 -20.16
C LEU A 1117 28.61 -6.40 -20.72
N ALA A 1118 28.26 -6.44 -22.02
CA ALA A 1118 27.40 -5.45 -22.66
C ALA A 1118 25.90 -5.78 -22.45
N SER A 1119 25.05 -4.76 -22.36
CA SER A 1119 23.58 -4.92 -22.32
C SER A 1119 23.09 -5.72 -23.54
N GLY A 1120 22.16 -6.64 -23.33
CA GLY A 1120 21.67 -7.52 -24.40
C GLY A 1120 21.17 -8.88 -23.90
N MET A 1121 20.81 -9.75 -24.84
CA MET A 1121 20.39 -11.12 -24.55
C MET A 1121 21.59 -12.07 -24.46
N TYR A 1122 21.62 -12.84 -23.38
CA TYR A 1122 22.52 -13.96 -23.15
C TYR A 1122 21.72 -15.26 -23.03
N VAL A 1123 22.38 -16.38 -23.27
CA VAL A 1123 21.78 -17.72 -23.19
C VAL A 1123 22.52 -18.52 -22.12
N TYR A 1124 21.79 -19.26 -21.28
CA TYR A 1124 22.40 -20.20 -20.35
C TYR A 1124 21.97 -21.64 -20.66
N GLN A 1125 22.94 -22.55 -20.63
CA GLN A 1125 22.74 -23.99 -20.84
C GLN A 1125 23.12 -24.75 -19.58
N LEU A 1126 22.20 -25.59 -19.10
CA LEU A 1126 22.45 -26.63 -18.11
C LEU A 1126 22.54 -27.97 -18.83
N ARG A 1127 23.57 -28.77 -18.54
CA ARG A 1127 23.68 -30.17 -18.91
C ARG A 1127 23.94 -31.02 -17.68
N VAL A 1128 23.13 -32.06 -17.47
CA VAL A 1128 23.29 -33.02 -16.37
C VAL A 1128 22.87 -34.40 -16.86
N ASN A 1129 23.78 -35.38 -16.82
CA ASN A 1129 23.55 -36.69 -17.42
C ASN A 1129 23.09 -36.52 -18.90
N ASP A 1130 21.98 -37.14 -19.30
CA ASP A 1130 21.38 -36.98 -20.64
C ASP A 1130 20.49 -35.74 -20.80
N TYR A 1131 20.22 -34.99 -19.72
CA TYR A 1131 19.35 -33.81 -19.74
C TYR A 1131 20.12 -32.55 -20.19
N ILE A 1132 19.55 -31.81 -21.13
CA ILE A 1132 20.02 -30.48 -21.54
C ILE A 1132 18.84 -29.50 -21.51
N ALA A 1133 19.02 -28.38 -20.83
CA ALA A 1133 18.10 -27.24 -20.85
C ALA A 1133 18.83 -25.98 -21.32
N VAL A 1134 18.14 -25.16 -22.12
CA VAL A 1134 18.66 -23.89 -22.65
C VAL A 1134 17.60 -22.81 -22.41
N LYS A 1135 17.99 -21.68 -21.80
CA LYS A 1135 17.09 -20.54 -21.52
C LYS A 1135 17.78 -19.20 -21.79
N LYS A 1136 16.98 -18.15 -22.01
CA LYS A 1136 17.42 -16.79 -22.31
C LYS A 1136 17.38 -15.92 -21.05
N MET A 1137 18.30 -14.97 -20.94
CA MET A 1137 18.29 -13.91 -19.94
C MET A 1137 18.73 -12.58 -20.54
N MET A 1138 18.19 -11.47 -20.03
CA MET A 1138 18.44 -10.14 -20.57
C MET A 1138 19.22 -9.28 -19.56
N LEU A 1139 20.43 -8.89 -19.90
CA LEU A 1139 21.20 -7.89 -19.15
C LEU A 1139 20.78 -6.50 -19.61
N VAL A 1140 20.31 -5.68 -18.67
CA VAL A 1140 20.03 -4.26 -18.87
C VAL A 1140 20.94 -3.51 -17.91
N LYS A 1141 21.71 -2.53 -18.39
CA LYS A 1141 22.58 -1.68 -17.57
C LYS A 1141 21.95 -0.32 -17.39
#